data_AF-A0A257N201-F1
#
_entry.id   AF-A0A257N201-F1
#
_cell.length_a   1.000
_cell.length_b   1.000
_cell.length_c   1.000
_cell.angle_alpha   90.00
_cell.angle_beta   90.00
_cell.angle_gamma   90.00
#
_symmetry.space_group_name_H-M   'P 1'
#
loop_
_entity.id
_entity.type
_entity.pdbx_description
1 polymer ?
#
loop_
_entity_poly.entity_id
_entity_poly.type
_entity_poly.pdbx_seq_one_letter_code
_entity_poly.pdbx_strand_id
1 'polypeptide(L)'
;MKRLLELELMEDESQVKAYAEADFETPHNEFIQRLKSFIDEPGLSGTALDLGCGPGDISCRFAKAFPFCKVHAVDGSKPMLNYAKSALPSDLTERISFIPGLLPDVILPQSSYEIIFSNSLLHHLPDPQMLWKTIEKYSRPGTRIIIMDLLRPDSIEDAQTMVNNYAANEPEILRRDFYHSLLAAFSMEEITEQLAHAGLHLNIEQISDRHVFITGVMPDSLRQKMDKNETVETINLESPELYINRDLSLLEFNKRVLAQAKNEAVPLLERLNYLCISCSNLDEFFEVRVSSVLEMVAIDPKAIGPDGLTPIEQLEQISIHAHKLVEEQYQVLNEILIPKLDAENIRFIRRNEWTEAQHKWLADYFNDELLPILTPVGLDSAHPFPRILNKSLNFIISLTGKDAFGRNSGRAILQAPRALPRVVQLPVDETQSGPADFVFLSSIIHAFVSELFNGMTVKGCYQFRVTRNSDFFVDDDAIDDLLLAVQGELAMRNYGNEVRLEIDRHCPDDTVSFLLDRFELNRDRLFLVDGPVNLNRIQEINNLVDRPDLKFTPFKPSVPSQLARNKDIFAAIRRHDILLHHPFESFSPVVEFLRQAAAAPEVLAIKQTLYRTGADSPIVAALIRAARAGKEVTVVIELRARFDEKANIDLASKLQEAAVHVVYGVVGYKTHAKMCLVLRREGKELRNYVHLGTGNYHPKTAQLYTDYGLFSCNKELGEDVRRVFAQLTSLGKVTQLNKLLQSPFTLHKGILEKIEREITHAKNGKPAKIIIQVNAIVEEQSIQALYRASQAGVEVKLIVRGICCLRPGIPGVSENIEVRAIIGRFLEHARIYAFANDGNQEVYASSADLMNRNMFRRVEICFPIESKRLYNRILHDLDLYLKDNTQAWLLQPDGCYLQLLHVTNDEPVQAQSVILNELQAS
;
A
#
# COMPACT_ATOMS: atom_id res chain seq x y z
N MET A 1 28.82 -41.26 10.73
CA MET A 1 27.38 -41.01 11.01
C MET A 1 26.72 -40.18 9.90
N LYS A 2 25.38 -40.25 9.70
CA LYS A 2 24.64 -39.32 8.82
C LYS A 2 24.45 -37.96 9.50
N ARG A 3 24.63 -36.87 8.75
CA ARG A 3 24.34 -35.48 9.19
C ARG A 3 22.91 -35.36 9.73
N LEU A 4 22.74 -34.69 10.86
CA LEU A 4 21.44 -34.30 11.40
C LEU A 4 21.36 -32.78 11.44
N LEU A 5 20.42 -32.20 10.70
CA LEU A 5 20.30 -30.75 10.57
C LEU A 5 19.84 -30.11 11.88
N GLU A 6 20.46 -28.99 12.21
CA GLU A 6 20.02 -28.04 13.22
C GLU A 6 19.32 -26.88 12.49
N LEU A 7 17.98 -26.88 12.50
CA LEU A 7 17.16 -25.95 11.69
C LEU A 7 16.82 -24.64 12.42
N GLU A 8 17.27 -24.48 13.67
CA GLU A 8 16.91 -23.34 14.51
C GLU A 8 17.89 -22.18 14.31
N LEU A 9 17.38 -21.04 13.84
CA LEU A 9 18.03 -19.75 14.05
C LEU A 9 17.84 -19.36 15.52
N MET A 10 18.89 -18.92 16.20
CA MET A 10 18.83 -18.50 17.60
C MET A 10 18.01 -17.21 17.76
N GLU A 11 16.69 -17.34 17.87
CA GLU A 11 15.75 -16.23 18.05
C GLU A 11 15.34 -15.99 19.52
N ASP A 12 15.65 -16.92 20.41
CA ASP A 12 15.38 -16.79 21.86
C ASP A 12 16.47 -15.94 22.55
N GLU A 13 16.05 -14.86 23.21
CA GLU A 13 16.98 -13.93 23.87
C GLU A 13 17.77 -14.57 25.02
N SER A 14 17.21 -15.58 25.70
CA SER A 14 17.89 -16.26 26.81
C SER A 14 18.99 -17.20 26.30
N GLN A 15 18.75 -17.86 25.17
CA GLN A 15 19.74 -18.67 24.46
C GLN A 15 20.86 -17.80 23.88
N VAL A 16 20.50 -16.68 23.23
CA VAL A 16 21.47 -15.71 22.69
C VAL A 16 22.37 -15.16 23.79
N LYS A 17 21.79 -14.80 24.94
CA LYS A 17 22.56 -14.33 26.09
C LYS A 17 23.49 -15.40 26.64
N ALA A 18 22.99 -16.63 26.82
CA ALA A 18 23.83 -17.74 27.28
C ALA A 18 25.00 -18.01 26.34
N TYR A 19 24.75 -18.00 25.02
CA TYR A 19 25.79 -18.18 24.01
C TYR A 19 26.81 -17.04 24.04
N ALA A 20 26.37 -15.79 24.15
CA ALA A 20 27.25 -14.64 24.13
C ALA A 20 28.09 -14.46 25.41
N GLU A 21 27.66 -15.04 26.54
CA GLU A 21 28.38 -15.05 27.82
C GLU A 21 29.34 -16.25 27.96
N ALA A 22 29.31 -17.22 27.03
CA ALA A 22 30.18 -18.39 27.04
C ALA A 22 31.65 -18.05 26.75
N ASP A 23 32.58 -18.83 27.31
CA ASP A 23 34.01 -18.60 27.11
C ASP A 23 34.51 -19.20 25.79
N PHE A 24 34.46 -18.39 24.73
CA PHE A 24 35.06 -18.69 23.43
C PHE A 24 36.43 -18.04 23.21
N GLU A 25 37.08 -17.53 24.28
CA GLU A 25 38.29 -16.72 24.11
C GLU A 25 39.41 -17.49 23.39
N THR A 26 39.67 -18.72 23.82
CA THR A 26 40.72 -19.57 23.23
C THR A 26 40.47 -19.87 21.75
N PRO A 27 39.31 -20.45 21.33
CA PRO A 27 39.07 -20.77 19.92
C PRO A 27 38.97 -19.53 19.02
N HIS A 28 38.38 -18.42 19.49
CA HIS A 28 38.32 -17.19 18.70
C HIS A 28 39.69 -16.54 18.53
N ASN A 29 40.55 -16.56 19.56
CA ASN A 29 41.93 -16.11 19.43
C ASN A 29 42.73 -16.99 18.45
N GLU A 30 42.54 -18.31 18.50
CA GLU A 30 43.19 -19.22 17.55
C GLU A 30 42.77 -18.90 16.11
N PHE A 31 41.46 -18.70 15.87
CA PHE A 31 40.95 -18.30 14.55
C PHE A 31 41.62 -17.02 14.04
N ILE A 32 41.68 -15.98 14.87
CA ILE A 32 42.29 -14.70 14.49
C ILE A 32 43.80 -14.82 14.23
N GLN A 33 44.51 -15.68 14.98
CA GLN A 33 45.93 -15.93 14.74
C GLN A 33 46.17 -16.66 13.41
N ARG A 34 45.36 -17.66 13.10
CA ARG A 34 45.42 -18.38 11.81
C ARG A 34 45.07 -17.44 10.65
N LEU A 35 44.04 -16.62 10.82
CA LEU A 35 43.65 -15.61 9.85
C LEU A 35 44.78 -14.60 9.61
N LYS A 36 45.47 -14.12 10.66
CA LYS A 36 46.67 -13.27 10.52
C LYS A 36 47.79 -13.96 9.76
N SER A 37 48.07 -15.21 10.11
CA SER A 37 49.12 -16.00 9.46
C SER A 37 48.83 -16.25 7.99
N PHE A 38 47.56 -16.35 7.59
CA PHE A 38 47.17 -16.56 6.20
C PHE A 38 47.20 -15.27 5.37
N ILE A 39 46.78 -14.15 5.95
CA ILE A 39 46.75 -12.87 5.24
C ILE A 39 48.16 -12.31 5.02
N ASP A 40 49.04 -12.44 6.02
CA ASP A 40 50.47 -12.03 6.04
C ASP A 40 50.76 -10.71 5.29
N GLU A 41 49.98 -9.67 5.56
CA GLU A 41 50.12 -8.36 4.92
C GLU A 41 49.96 -7.22 5.95
N PRO A 42 51.07 -6.71 6.53
CA PRO A 42 51.04 -5.60 7.47
C PRO A 42 50.55 -4.33 6.77
N GLY A 43 49.39 -3.81 7.20
CA GLY A 43 48.81 -2.59 6.61
C GLY A 43 47.70 -2.81 5.60
N LEU A 44 47.20 -4.04 5.45
CA LEU A 44 46.04 -4.33 4.60
C LEU A 44 44.85 -3.43 4.96
N SER A 45 44.38 -2.70 3.96
CA SER A 45 43.22 -1.79 4.04
C SER A 45 42.16 -2.23 3.03
N GLY A 46 40.90 -1.99 3.35
CA GLY A 46 39.78 -2.47 2.54
C GLY A 46 38.57 -2.80 3.39
N THR A 47 37.67 -3.62 2.83
CA THR A 47 36.47 -4.08 3.50
C THR A 47 36.48 -5.60 3.58
N ALA A 48 36.28 -6.11 4.79
CA ALA A 48 36.09 -7.51 5.07
C ALA A 48 34.60 -7.82 5.24
N LEU A 49 34.21 -9.01 4.81
CA LEU A 49 32.88 -9.57 5.01
C LEU A 49 32.97 -10.70 6.03
N ASP A 50 32.21 -10.59 7.12
CA ASP A 50 32.03 -11.62 8.13
C ASP A 50 30.66 -12.27 7.94
N LEU A 51 30.62 -13.52 7.50
CA LEU A 51 29.39 -14.28 7.23
C LEU A 51 29.04 -15.14 8.44
N GLY A 52 27.88 -14.86 9.06
CA GLY A 52 27.44 -15.54 10.28
C GLY A 52 28.14 -14.98 11.51
N CYS A 53 28.10 -13.66 11.70
CA CYS A 53 28.91 -12.98 12.72
C CYS A 53 28.45 -13.25 14.16
N GLY A 54 27.26 -13.82 14.37
CA GLY A 54 26.68 -14.10 15.67
C GLY A 54 26.69 -12.87 16.59
N PRO A 55 27.18 -12.98 17.84
CA PRO A 55 27.26 -11.87 18.78
C PRO A 55 28.38 -10.85 18.46
N GLY A 56 29.12 -11.01 17.36
CA GLY A 56 30.07 -10.01 16.85
C GLY A 56 31.47 -10.01 17.48
N ASP A 57 31.80 -10.96 18.36
CA ASP A 57 33.12 -11.03 19.02
C ASP A 57 34.27 -11.19 18.00
N ILE A 58 34.11 -12.09 17.03
CA ILE A 58 35.13 -12.33 15.99
C ILE A 58 35.29 -11.09 15.10
N SER A 59 34.19 -10.44 14.71
CA SER A 59 34.24 -9.17 13.96
C SER A 59 35.03 -8.10 14.72
N CYS A 60 34.84 -8.00 16.04
CA CYS A 60 35.58 -7.09 16.91
C CYS A 60 37.07 -7.44 16.99
N ARG A 61 37.41 -8.72 17.19
CA ARG A 61 38.81 -9.17 17.22
C ARG A 61 39.50 -8.98 15.88
N PHE A 62 38.80 -9.22 14.78
CA PHE A 62 39.29 -8.95 13.43
C PHE A 62 39.57 -7.46 13.24
N ALA A 63 38.63 -6.57 13.60
CA ALA A 63 38.84 -5.13 13.46
C ALA A 63 40.02 -4.62 14.32
N LYS A 64 40.28 -5.22 15.48
CA LYS A 64 41.47 -4.93 16.30
C LYS A 64 42.76 -5.46 15.67
N ALA A 65 42.70 -6.63 15.04
CA ALA A 65 43.82 -7.26 14.34
C ALA A 65 44.22 -6.52 13.06
N PHE A 66 43.25 -5.94 12.34
CA PHE A 66 43.42 -5.24 11.07
C PHE A 66 42.87 -3.81 11.17
N PRO A 67 43.66 -2.86 11.73
CA PRO A 67 43.17 -1.53 12.07
C PRO A 67 42.71 -0.70 10.87
N PHE A 68 43.18 -1.03 9.65
CA PHE A 68 42.83 -0.31 8.42
C PHE A 68 41.70 -0.95 7.61
N CYS A 69 41.11 -2.05 8.10
CA CYS A 69 39.95 -2.68 7.47
C CYS A 69 38.63 -2.23 8.13
N LYS A 70 37.60 -2.11 7.30
CA LYS A 70 36.19 -2.07 7.74
C LYS A 70 35.59 -3.47 7.67
N VAL A 71 34.59 -3.75 8.49
CA VAL A 71 33.91 -5.06 8.54
C VAL A 71 32.43 -4.86 8.29
N HIS A 72 31.90 -5.56 7.30
CA HIS A 72 30.47 -5.80 7.15
C HIS A 72 30.16 -7.17 7.76
N ALA A 73 29.47 -7.17 8.89
CA ALA A 73 29.20 -8.36 9.69
C ALA A 73 27.73 -8.76 9.55
N VAL A 74 27.48 -9.94 9.00
CA VAL A 74 26.16 -10.40 8.58
C VAL A 74 25.68 -11.53 9.47
N ASP A 75 24.43 -11.45 9.94
CA ASP A 75 23.78 -12.58 10.60
C ASP A 75 22.27 -12.63 10.30
N GLY A 76 21.71 -13.84 10.32
CA GLY A 76 20.28 -14.07 10.14
C GLY A 76 19.47 -13.80 11.41
N SER A 77 20.08 -13.93 12.59
CA SER A 77 19.43 -13.71 13.89
C SER A 77 19.47 -12.23 14.28
N LYS A 78 18.28 -11.59 14.31
CA LYS A 78 18.13 -10.22 14.80
C LYS A 78 18.53 -10.09 16.28
N PRO A 79 18.17 -11.01 17.19
CA PRO A 79 18.65 -10.99 18.56
C PRO A 79 20.18 -10.99 18.68
N MET A 80 20.88 -11.83 17.90
CA MET A 80 22.35 -11.85 17.87
C MET A 80 22.93 -10.50 17.43
N LEU A 81 22.40 -9.89 16.38
CA LEU A 81 22.84 -8.58 15.90
C LEU A 81 22.55 -7.45 16.88
N ASN A 82 21.42 -7.51 17.60
CA ASN A 82 21.09 -6.54 18.64
C ASN A 82 22.09 -6.64 19.79
N TYR A 83 22.41 -7.86 20.23
CA TYR A 83 23.46 -8.09 21.22
C TYR A 83 24.81 -7.55 20.72
N ALA A 84 25.20 -7.90 19.50
CA ALA A 84 26.46 -7.47 18.88
C ALA A 84 26.60 -5.94 18.81
N LYS A 85 25.52 -5.24 18.45
CA LYS A 85 25.47 -3.77 18.46
C LYS A 85 25.62 -3.20 19.86
N SER A 86 25.00 -3.82 20.87
CA SER A 86 25.08 -3.36 22.26
C SER A 86 26.45 -3.60 22.89
N ALA A 87 27.14 -4.68 22.50
CA ALA A 87 28.45 -5.06 22.99
C ALA A 87 29.61 -4.41 22.20
N LEU A 88 29.32 -3.70 21.11
CA LEU A 88 30.32 -3.10 20.23
C LEU A 88 31.12 -2.00 20.95
N PRO A 89 32.46 -2.13 21.07
CA PRO A 89 33.30 -1.07 21.62
C PRO A 89 33.17 0.24 20.83
N SER A 90 33.13 1.38 21.53
CA SER A 90 32.92 2.69 20.92
C SER A 90 33.98 3.08 19.88
N ASP A 91 35.20 2.56 20.01
CA ASP A 91 36.30 2.77 19.05
C ASP A 91 36.15 1.96 17.75
N LEU A 92 35.19 1.04 17.70
CA LEU A 92 34.90 0.18 16.54
C LEU A 92 33.59 0.55 15.82
N THR A 93 32.78 1.47 16.36
CA THR A 93 31.44 1.80 15.84
C THR A 93 31.45 2.28 14.38
N GLU A 94 32.47 3.01 13.96
CA GLU A 94 32.60 3.47 12.56
C GLU A 94 33.25 2.41 11.64
N ARG A 95 33.75 1.30 12.20
CA ARG A 95 34.51 0.28 11.49
C ARG A 95 33.75 -1.03 11.29
N ILE A 96 32.72 -1.30 12.09
CA ILE A 96 31.91 -2.52 11.99
C ILE A 96 30.46 -2.14 11.72
N SER A 97 29.90 -2.66 10.64
CA SER A 97 28.47 -2.52 10.30
C SER A 97 27.80 -3.88 10.41
N PHE A 98 26.84 -4.00 11.31
CA PHE A 98 26.03 -5.20 11.52
C PHE A 98 24.79 -5.21 10.61
N ILE A 99 24.68 -6.21 9.73
CA ILE A 99 23.73 -6.30 8.63
C ILE A 99 22.82 -7.51 8.84
N PRO A 100 21.50 -7.34 8.99
CA PRO A 100 20.57 -8.45 9.03
C PRO A 100 20.42 -9.08 7.63
N GLY A 101 20.62 -10.39 7.52
CA GLY A 101 20.45 -11.09 6.25
C GLY A 101 20.68 -12.60 6.35
N LEU A 102 19.92 -13.35 5.55
CA LEU A 102 20.08 -14.80 5.38
C LEU A 102 20.82 -15.07 4.06
N LEU A 103 21.65 -16.11 4.04
CA LEU A 103 22.30 -16.56 2.81
C LEU A 103 21.32 -17.40 1.97
N PRO A 104 21.35 -17.29 0.62
CA PRO A 104 22.27 -16.49 -0.20
C PRO A 104 21.75 -15.07 -0.54
N ASP A 105 20.53 -14.72 -0.09
CA ASP A 105 19.78 -13.53 -0.53
C ASP A 105 20.16 -12.24 0.20
N VAL A 106 21.21 -12.26 1.03
CA VAL A 106 21.72 -11.06 1.69
C VAL A 106 22.17 -10.03 0.66
N ILE A 107 21.63 -8.81 0.79
CA ILE A 107 22.04 -7.64 0.01
C ILE A 107 23.15 -6.94 0.79
N LEU A 108 24.35 -6.93 0.22
CA LEU A 108 25.51 -6.32 0.84
C LEU A 108 25.82 -4.93 0.26
N PRO A 109 26.38 -4.00 1.04
CA PRO A 109 26.70 -2.65 0.58
C PRO A 109 27.77 -2.59 -0.52
N GLN A 110 28.47 -3.70 -0.80
CA GLN A 110 29.54 -3.79 -1.78
C GLN A 110 29.33 -5.00 -2.69
N SER A 111 29.75 -4.85 -3.95
CA SER A 111 29.72 -5.91 -4.95
C SER A 111 30.89 -6.88 -4.84
N SER A 112 31.97 -6.53 -4.13
CA SER A 112 33.10 -7.43 -3.87
C SER A 112 33.90 -7.01 -2.63
N TYR A 113 34.58 -7.96 -1.99
CA TYR A 113 35.34 -7.75 -0.76
C TYR A 113 36.80 -8.21 -0.88
N GLU A 114 37.70 -7.57 -0.14
CA GLU A 114 39.11 -7.97 -0.08
C GLU A 114 39.31 -9.27 0.71
N ILE A 115 38.50 -9.46 1.76
CA ILE A 115 38.54 -10.60 2.66
C ILE A 115 37.11 -11.04 2.91
N ILE A 116 36.85 -12.34 2.78
CA ILE A 116 35.61 -12.94 3.25
C ILE A 116 36.00 -14.00 4.27
N PHE A 117 35.43 -13.89 5.46
CA PHE A 117 35.64 -14.87 6.50
C PHE A 117 34.33 -15.30 7.15
N SER A 118 34.36 -16.48 7.75
CA SER A 118 33.22 -17.06 8.46
C SER A 118 33.73 -17.99 9.55
N ASN A 119 33.03 -18.04 10.68
CA ASN A 119 33.34 -18.95 11.76
C ASN A 119 32.07 -19.61 12.27
N SER A 120 32.00 -20.94 12.22
CA SER A 120 30.88 -21.74 12.75
C SER A 120 29.52 -21.42 12.10
N LEU A 121 29.47 -21.30 10.77
CA LEU A 121 28.23 -21.04 10.01
C LEU A 121 27.85 -22.21 9.09
N LEU A 122 28.83 -22.87 8.46
CA LEU A 122 28.61 -23.86 7.42
C LEU A 122 27.70 -24.99 7.91
N HIS A 123 27.94 -25.51 9.13
CA HIS A 123 27.13 -26.59 9.69
C HIS A 123 25.66 -26.21 9.95
N HIS A 124 25.35 -24.93 10.17
CA HIS A 124 23.98 -24.44 10.35
C HIS A 124 23.19 -24.33 9.03
N LEU A 125 23.85 -24.37 7.87
CA LEU A 125 23.17 -24.18 6.59
C LEU A 125 22.50 -25.50 6.11
N PRO A 126 21.18 -25.51 5.84
CA PRO A 126 20.51 -26.67 5.27
C PRO A 126 21.10 -27.04 3.90
N ASP A 127 21.36 -26.03 3.07
CA ASP A 127 22.10 -26.14 1.81
C ASP A 127 23.45 -25.40 1.91
N PRO A 128 24.58 -26.11 2.01
CA PRO A 128 25.90 -25.47 2.09
C PRO A 128 26.29 -24.70 0.83
N GLN A 129 25.66 -24.97 -0.32
CA GLN A 129 25.92 -24.22 -1.55
C GLN A 129 25.56 -22.74 -1.43
N MET A 130 24.69 -22.37 -0.49
CA MET A 130 24.38 -20.97 -0.18
C MET A 130 25.62 -20.20 0.26
N LEU A 131 26.49 -20.79 1.09
CA LEU A 131 27.74 -20.16 1.53
C LEU A 131 28.69 -19.97 0.35
N TRP A 132 28.92 -21.03 -0.42
CA TRP A 132 29.88 -21.03 -1.52
C TRP A 132 29.48 -20.07 -2.65
N LYS A 133 28.19 -20.02 -3.01
CA LYS A 133 27.66 -19.06 -3.97
C LYS A 133 27.74 -17.62 -3.48
N THR A 134 27.51 -17.39 -2.17
CA THR A 134 27.66 -16.06 -1.57
C THR A 134 29.12 -15.62 -1.64
N ILE A 135 30.06 -16.51 -1.30
CA ILE A 135 31.50 -16.25 -1.40
C ILE A 135 31.88 -15.96 -2.85
N GLU A 136 31.46 -16.76 -3.82
CA GLU A 136 31.75 -16.52 -5.24
C GLU A 136 31.19 -15.16 -5.70
N LYS A 137 29.93 -14.86 -5.37
CA LYS A 137 29.23 -13.62 -5.74
C LYS A 137 29.91 -12.36 -5.23
N TYR A 138 30.42 -12.39 -4.00
CA TYR A 138 31.01 -11.23 -3.33
C TYR A 138 32.55 -11.24 -3.33
N SER A 139 33.15 -12.12 -4.13
CA SER A 139 34.60 -12.17 -4.35
C SER A 139 35.02 -11.48 -5.63
N ARG A 140 36.27 -11.05 -5.67
CA ARG A 140 37.00 -10.63 -6.87
C ARG A 140 38.33 -11.39 -6.96
N PRO A 141 39.04 -11.34 -8.10
CA PRO A 141 40.41 -11.87 -8.15
C PRO A 141 41.27 -11.30 -7.01
N GLY A 142 41.96 -12.19 -6.28
CA GLY A 142 42.76 -11.82 -5.11
C GLY A 142 42.00 -11.73 -3.78
N THR A 143 40.67 -11.94 -3.76
CA THR A 143 39.92 -12.03 -2.50
C THR A 143 40.41 -13.21 -1.68
N ARG A 144 40.68 -12.96 -0.40
CA ARG A 144 41.14 -13.97 0.56
C ARG A 144 39.93 -14.59 1.28
N ILE A 145 39.79 -15.90 1.20
CA ILE A 145 38.71 -16.67 1.84
C ILE A 145 39.28 -17.40 3.05
N ILE A 146 38.66 -17.23 4.22
CA ILE A 146 39.05 -17.88 5.47
C ILE A 146 37.82 -18.38 6.22
N ILE A 147 37.64 -19.69 6.34
CA ILE A 147 36.51 -20.28 7.05
C ILE A 147 37.02 -21.24 8.10
N MET A 148 36.49 -21.17 9.31
CA MET A 148 36.67 -22.20 10.33
C MET A 148 35.31 -22.74 10.73
N ASP A 149 35.16 -24.05 10.74
CA ASP A 149 33.89 -24.68 11.10
C ASP A 149 34.09 -25.97 11.90
N LEU A 150 33.01 -26.51 12.43
CA LEU A 150 33.02 -27.79 13.11
C LEU A 150 33.19 -28.94 12.12
N LEU A 151 33.91 -29.96 12.55
CA LEU A 151 34.08 -31.21 11.81
C LEU A 151 33.23 -32.30 12.45
N ARG A 152 32.45 -33.01 11.63
CA ARG A 152 31.55 -34.06 12.13
C ARG A 152 32.34 -35.23 12.71
N PRO A 153 32.04 -35.68 13.96
CA PRO A 153 32.65 -36.87 14.53
C PRO A 153 32.13 -38.15 13.86
N ASP A 154 32.90 -39.23 13.99
CA ASP A 154 32.59 -40.51 13.34
C ASP A 154 31.32 -41.17 13.88
N SER A 155 31.06 -41.02 15.18
CA SER A 155 29.92 -41.60 15.91
C SER A 155 29.23 -40.63 16.89
N ILE A 156 28.01 -40.97 17.34
CA ILE A 156 27.29 -40.27 18.41
C ILE A 156 28.08 -40.31 19.73
N GLU A 157 28.78 -41.43 19.98
CA GLU A 157 29.55 -41.64 21.20
C GLU A 157 30.76 -40.70 21.25
N ASP A 158 31.40 -40.47 20.10
CA ASP A 158 32.48 -39.50 19.94
C ASP A 158 31.95 -38.06 20.11
N ALA A 159 30.79 -37.74 19.54
CA ALA A 159 30.14 -36.44 19.74
C ALA A 159 29.86 -36.16 21.22
N GLN A 160 29.33 -37.15 21.94
CA GLN A 160 29.06 -37.03 23.38
C GLN A 160 30.36 -36.88 24.19
N THR A 161 31.41 -37.61 23.78
CA THR A 161 32.75 -37.51 24.40
C THR A 161 33.33 -36.11 24.19
N MET A 162 33.21 -35.53 22.99
CA MET A 162 33.64 -34.17 22.69
C MET A 162 32.88 -33.13 23.53
N VAL A 163 31.57 -33.26 23.69
CA VAL A 163 30.77 -32.37 24.57
C VAL A 163 31.26 -32.44 26.02
N ASN A 164 31.56 -33.64 26.51
CA ASN A 164 32.09 -33.82 27.86
C ASN A 164 33.52 -33.27 28.03
N ASN A 165 34.34 -33.29 26.97
CA ASN A 165 35.71 -32.79 27.02
C ASN A 165 35.78 -31.26 26.91
N TYR A 166 34.93 -30.66 26.08
CA TYR A 166 35.05 -29.24 25.70
C TYR A 166 33.98 -28.33 26.27
N ALA A 167 32.82 -28.86 26.68
CA ALA A 167 31.71 -28.08 27.23
C ALA A 167 31.25 -28.60 28.61
N ALA A 168 32.07 -29.39 29.32
CA ALA A 168 31.69 -30.00 30.60
C ALA A 168 31.21 -28.99 31.66
N ASN A 169 31.80 -27.78 31.65
CA ASN A 169 31.53 -26.72 32.61
C ASN A 169 30.48 -25.70 32.13
N GLU A 170 29.95 -25.88 30.92
CA GLU A 170 28.97 -24.97 30.33
C GLU A 170 27.53 -25.30 30.78
N PRO A 171 26.60 -24.32 30.74
CA PRO A 171 25.17 -24.55 30.95
C PRO A 171 24.60 -25.66 30.07
N GLU A 172 23.56 -26.35 30.55
CA GLU A 172 22.94 -27.48 29.85
C GLU A 172 22.49 -27.12 28.43
N ILE A 173 21.97 -25.90 28.23
CA ILE A 173 21.57 -25.40 26.92
C ILE A 173 22.73 -25.36 25.93
N LEU A 174 23.91 -24.85 26.34
CA LEU A 174 25.09 -24.78 25.47
C LEU A 174 25.70 -26.15 25.20
N ARG A 175 25.65 -27.06 26.18
CA ARG A 175 26.09 -28.45 25.99
C ARG A 175 25.21 -29.18 24.96
N ARG A 176 23.91 -28.94 25.01
CA ARG A 176 22.93 -29.48 24.06
C ARG A 176 23.15 -28.87 22.66
N ASP A 177 23.28 -27.55 22.57
CA ASP A 177 23.46 -26.86 21.30
C ASP A 177 24.79 -27.30 20.65
N PHE A 178 25.90 -27.35 21.42
CA PHE A 178 27.18 -27.86 20.92
C PHE A 178 27.10 -29.30 20.43
N TYR A 179 26.36 -30.17 21.13
CA TYR A 179 26.11 -31.54 20.67
C TYR A 179 25.39 -31.55 19.31
N HIS A 180 24.34 -30.76 19.14
CA HIS A 180 23.60 -30.67 17.88
C HIS A 180 24.45 -30.11 16.75
N SER A 181 25.25 -29.09 17.01
CA SER A 181 26.17 -28.52 16.02
C SER A 181 27.22 -29.52 15.54
N LEU A 182 27.74 -30.40 16.43
CA LEU A 182 28.63 -31.50 16.03
C LEU A 182 27.92 -32.52 15.11
N LEU A 183 26.64 -32.81 15.33
CA LEU A 183 25.87 -33.72 14.48
C LEU A 183 25.47 -33.07 13.13
N ALA A 184 25.33 -31.75 13.12
CA ALA A 184 25.03 -30.94 11.94
C ALA A 184 26.28 -30.62 11.10
N ALA A 185 27.47 -30.80 11.64
CA ALA A 185 28.72 -30.58 10.93
C ALA A 185 28.89 -31.50 9.71
N PHE A 186 29.80 -31.10 8.83
CA PHE A 186 30.18 -31.86 7.64
C PHE A 186 31.46 -32.66 7.88
N SER A 187 31.65 -33.75 7.13
CA SER A 187 32.93 -34.45 7.06
C SER A 187 33.91 -33.76 6.09
N MET A 188 35.20 -34.08 6.18
CA MET A 188 36.22 -33.58 5.25
C MET A 188 35.90 -33.91 3.78
N GLU A 189 35.37 -35.12 3.54
CA GLU A 189 34.98 -35.59 2.21
C GLU A 189 33.80 -34.76 1.67
N GLU A 190 32.76 -34.54 2.49
CA GLU A 190 31.60 -33.73 2.10
C GLU A 190 31.99 -32.27 1.79
N ILE A 191 32.89 -31.67 2.56
CA ILE A 191 33.39 -30.31 2.31
C ILE A 191 34.18 -30.26 1.00
N THR A 192 35.01 -31.27 0.73
CA THR A 192 35.76 -31.39 -0.52
C THR A 192 34.84 -31.49 -1.72
N GLU A 193 33.80 -32.32 -1.65
CA GLU A 193 32.78 -32.44 -2.69
C GLU A 193 31.99 -31.14 -2.89
N GLN A 194 31.64 -30.44 -1.82
CA GLN A 194 30.94 -29.16 -1.90
C GLN A 194 31.75 -28.09 -2.63
N LEU A 195 33.03 -27.95 -2.31
CA LEU A 195 33.93 -27.01 -2.97
C LEU A 195 34.16 -27.38 -4.44
N ALA A 196 34.30 -28.68 -4.74
CA ALA A 196 34.39 -29.15 -6.11
C ALA A 196 33.10 -28.83 -6.90
N HIS A 197 31.93 -29.00 -6.30
CA HIS A 197 30.64 -28.65 -6.91
C HIS A 197 30.50 -27.14 -7.15
N ALA A 198 31.00 -26.31 -6.23
CA ALA A 198 31.04 -24.86 -6.37
C ALA A 198 32.14 -24.37 -7.34
N GLY A 199 33.01 -25.26 -7.84
CA GLY A 199 34.15 -24.88 -8.68
C GLY A 199 35.21 -24.07 -7.94
N LEU A 200 35.24 -24.14 -6.60
CA LEU A 200 36.19 -23.42 -5.75
C LEU A 200 37.37 -24.33 -5.40
N HIS A 201 38.58 -23.85 -5.68
CA HIS A 201 39.82 -24.55 -5.34
C HIS A 201 40.43 -23.94 -4.07
N LEU A 202 39.83 -24.24 -2.91
CA LEU A 202 40.33 -23.81 -1.60
C LEU A 202 41.08 -24.97 -0.91
N ASN A 203 42.07 -24.63 -0.10
CA ASN A 203 42.77 -25.57 0.77
C ASN A 203 41.86 -25.94 1.95
N ILE A 204 41.76 -27.22 2.29
CA ILE A 204 41.02 -27.72 3.44
C ILE A 204 42.02 -28.41 4.37
N GLU A 205 42.06 -28.00 5.63
CA GLU A 205 42.93 -28.55 6.66
C GLU A 205 42.11 -28.91 7.90
N GLN A 206 42.24 -30.12 8.40
CA GLN A 206 41.74 -30.46 9.74
C GLN A 206 42.74 -29.95 10.78
N ILE A 207 42.33 -28.98 11.60
CA ILE A 207 43.23 -28.26 12.53
C ILE A 207 43.11 -28.73 13.98
N SER A 208 42.07 -29.50 14.30
CA SER A 208 41.91 -30.16 15.59
C SER A 208 41.01 -31.40 15.43
N ASP A 209 40.71 -32.07 16.55
CA ASP A 209 39.76 -33.18 16.58
C ASP A 209 38.32 -32.77 16.23
N ARG A 210 37.98 -31.47 16.28
CA ARG A 210 36.62 -30.97 16.07
C ARG A 210 36.49 -29.81 15.09
N HIS A 211 37.59 -29.33 14.49
CA HIS A 211 37.54 -28.17 13.60
C HIS A 211 38.26 -28.41 12.27
N VAL A 212 37.67 -27.84 11.23
CA VAL A 212 38.21 -27.73 9.88
C VAL A 212 38.49 -26.26 9.57
N PHE A 213 39.57 -26.02 8.82
CA PHE A 213 40.00 -24.71 8.38
C PHE A 213 40.12 -24.70 6.85
N ILE A 214 39.40 -23.79 6.21
CA ILE A 214 39.33 -23.69 4.75
C ILE A 214 39.88 -22.33 4.35
N THR A 215 40.91 -22.33 3.50
CA THR A 215 41.57 -21.10 3.08
C THR A 215 41.88 -21.08 1.60
N GLY A 216 41.88 -19.89 0.99
CA GLY A 216 42.35 -19.74 -0.37
C GLY A 216 42.29 -18.31 -0.85
N VAL A 217 42.86 -18.10 -2.04
CA VAL A 217 42.82 -16.81 -2.73
C VAL A 217 42.12 -17.03 -4.05
N MET A 218 41.14 -16.19 -4.36
CA MET A 218 40.36 -16.32 -5.58
C MET A 218 41.25 -16.08 -6.81
N PRO A 219 41.30 -17.01 -7.78
CA PRO A 219 42.28 -17.01 -8.85
C PRO A 219 42.00 -15.93 -9.92
N ASP A 220 43.04 -15.51 -10.63
CA ASP A 220 42.94 -14.56 -11.75
C ASP A 220 42.08 -15.07 -12.92
N SER A 221 41.81 -16.38 -13.01
CA SER A 221 40.94 -16.98 -14.05
C SER A 221 39.47 -16.52 -13.95
N LEU A 222 39.06 -15.91 -12.84
CA LEU A 222 37.82 -15.13 -12.76
C LEU A 222 37.80 -14.00 -13.81
N ARG A 223 38.96 -13.43 -14.20
CA ARG A 223 39.05 -12.49 -15.34
C ARG A 223 38.57 -13.08 -16.65
N GLN A 224 38.70 -14.39 -16.92
CA GLN A 224 38.22 -14.94 -18.20
C GLN A 224 36.71 -15.18 -18.25
N LYS A 225 36.04 -15.28 -17.08
CA LYS A 225 34.57 -15.17 -16.99
C LYS A 225 34.12 -13.71 -17.07
N MET A 226 34.89 -12.77 -16.52
CA MET A 226 34.56 -11.32 -16.55
C MET A 226 34.85 -10.65 -17.90
N ASP A 227 35.98 -10.94 -18.55
CA ASP A 227 36.41 -10.30 -19.82
C ASP A 227 35.73 -10.92 -21.07
N LYS A 228 35.13 -12.10 -20.96
CA LYS A 228 34.23 -12.64 -22.01
C LYS A 228 32.77 -12.20 -21.85
N ASN A 229 32.43 -11.59 -20.71
CA ASN A 229 31.15 -10.94 -20.46
C ASN A 229 31.24 -9.40 -20.51
N GLU A 230 32.27 -8.81 -21.17
CA GLU A 230 32.24 -7.41 -21.61
C GLU A 230 31.51 -7.21 -22.95
N THR A 231 30.51 -8.04 -23.24
CA THR A 231 29.25 -7.45 -23.66
C THR A 231 28.68 -6.81 -22.41
N VAL A 232 28.63 -5.48 -22.30
CA VAL A 232 27.82 -4.77 -21.29
C VAL A 232 26.58 -5.62 -21.04
N GLU A 233 26.52 -6.36 -19.92
CA GLU A 233 25.39 -7.25 -19.65
C GLU A 233 24.22 -6.29 -19.53
N THR A 234 23.43 -6.18 -20.59
CA THR A 234 22.30 -5.27 -20.64
C THR A 234 21.35 -5.78 -19.57
N ILE A 235 21.29 -5.05 -18.45
CA ILE A 235 20.42 -5.39 -17.33
C ILE A 235 19.03 -5.64 -17.91
N ASN A 236 18.52 -6.85 -17.73
CA ASN A 236 17.21 -7.20 -18.22
C ASN A 236 16.15 -6.42 -17.43
N LEU A 237 15.56 -5.40 -18.04
CA LEU A 237 14.57 -4.56 -17.38
C LEU A 237 13.23 -5.27 -17.13
N GLU A 238 13.07 -6.50 -17.62
CA GLU A 238 11.93 -7.37 -17.33
C GLU A 238 12.16 -8.24 -16.08
N SER A 239 13.35 -8.20 -15.47
CA SER A 239 13.63 -9.07 -14.34
C SER A 239 12.76 -8.76 -13.11
N PRO A 240 12.20 -9.78 -12.43
CA PRO A 240 11.23 -9.59 -11.35
C PRO A 240 11.69 -8.75 -10.16
N GLU A 241 12.98 -8.82 -9.81
CA GLU A 241 13.59 -8.07 -8.72
C GLU A 241 13.52 -6.55 -8.91
N LEU A 242 13.25 -6.08 -10.14
CA LEU A 242 13.07 -4.66 -10.44
C LEU A 242 11.65 -4.16 -10.19
N TYR A 243 10.72 -5.03 -9.77
CA TYR A 243 9.32 -4.69 -9.57
C TYR A 243 8.89 -4.88 -8.11
N ILE A 244 7.99 -4.02 -7.65
CA ILE A 244 7.31 -4.14 -6.35
C ILE A 244 5.93 -4.73 -6.61
N ASN A 245 5.55 -5.74 -5.81
CA ASN A 245 4.20 -6.30 -5.88
C ASN A 245 3.15 -5.19 -5.69
N ARG A 246 2.20 -5.16 -6.61
CA ARG A 246 1.15 -4.13 -6.66
C ARG A 246 0.31 -4.05 -5.39
N ASP A 247 -0.09 -5.20 -4.84
CA ASP A 247 -1.00 -5.26 -3.71
C ASP A 247 -0.26 -5.02 -2.38
N LEU A 248 1.02 -5.40 -2.27
CA LEU A 248 1.88 -4.98 -1.16
C LEU A 248 2.13 -3.46 -1.17
N SER A 249 2.37 -2.87 -2.35
CA SER A 249 2.48 -1.42 -2.51
C SER A 249 1.20 -0.68 -2.08
N LEU A 250 0.03 -1.29 -2.28
CA LEU A 250 -1.26 -0.76 -1.81
C LEU A 250 -1.42 -0.85 -0.27
N LEU A 251 -0.90 -1.90 0.36
CA LEU A 251 -0.84 -2.00 1.83
C LEU A 251 0.10 -0.94 2.42
N GLU A 252 1.26 -0.69 1.80
CA GLU A 252 2.16 0.40 2.22
C GLU A 252 1.54 1.80 2.01
N PHE A 253 0.67 1.99 1.01
CA PHE A 253 -0.18 3.19 0.96
C PHE A 253 -1.09 3.29 2.19
N ASN A 254 -1.76 2.20 2.56
CA ASN A 254 -2.68 2.21 3.70
C ASN A 254 -1.96 2.46 5.03
N LYS A 255 -0.75 1.95 5.18
CA LYS A 255 0.13 2.22 6.34
C LYS A 255 0.50 3.71 6.45
N ARG A 256 0.77 4.39 5.33
CA ARG A 256 1.00 5.85 5.30
C ARG A 256 -0.26 6.65 5.65
N VAL A 257 -1.45 6.14 5.32
CA VAL A 257 -2.72 6.72 5.78
C VAL A 257 -2.87 6.57 7.31
N LEU A 258 -2.60 5.37 7.85
CA LEU A 258 -2.62 5.13 9.30
C LEU A 258 -1.59 6.00 10.04
N ALA A 259 -0.44 6.27 9.43
CA ALA A 259 0.57 7.16 10.02
C ALA A 259 0.02 8.58 10.32
N GLN A 260 -0.97 9.07 9.55
CA GLN A 260 -1.60 10.36 9.84
C GLN A 260 -2.44 10.34 11.13
N ALA A 261 -2.97 9.18 11.54
CA ALA A 261 -3.65 9.05 12.84
C ALA A 261 -2.69 9.21 14.03
N LYS A 262 -1.39 8.99 13.80
CA LYS A 262 -0.33 9.14 14.81
C LYS A 262 0.32 10.53 14.80
N ASN A 263 0.18 11.27 13.70
CA ASN A 263 0.82 12.57 13.52
C ASN A 263 0.19 13.65 14.42
N GLU A 264 0.98 14.23 15.33
CA GLU A 264 0.49 15.26 16.26
C GLU A 264 0.23 16.62 15.61
N ALA A 265 0.76 16.87 14.42
CA ALA A 265 0.44 18.06 13.64
C ALA A 265 -0.98 18.01 13.03
N VAL A 266 -1.63 16.84 13.02
CA VAL A 266 -3.00 16.65 12.54
C VAL A 266 -3.98 16.84 13.71
N PRO A 267 -5.06 17.62 13.55
CA PRO A 267 -6.07 17.79 14.59
C PRO A 267 -6.68 16.45 15.07
N LEU A 268 -7.02 16.35 16.35
CA LEU A 268 -7.33 15.06 16.99
C LEU A 268 -8.50 14.30 16.35
N LEU A 269 -9.58 14.99 15.99
CA LEU A 269 -10.73 14.36 15.32
C LEU A 269 -10.40 13.93 13.89
N GLU A 270 -9.48 14.63 13.22
CA GLU A 270 -8.97 14.23 11.91
C GLU A 270 -8.04 13.03 12.01
N ARG A 271 -7.27 12.89 13.10
CA ARG A 271 -6.48 11.69 13.36
C ARG A 271 -7.37 10.45 13.50
N LEU A 272 -8.49 10.57 14.22
CA LEU A 272 -9.51 9.52 14.30
C LEU A 272 -10.13 9.22 12.92
N ASN A 273 -10.34 10.26 12.11
CA ASN A 273 -10.80 10.13 10.72
C ASN A 273 -9.81 9.29 9.88
N TYR A 274 -8.51 9.57 9.96
CA TYR A 274 -7.48 8.80 9.23
C TYR A 274 -7.41 7.34 9.66
N LEU A 275 -7.59 7.03 10.94
CA LEU A 275 -7.74 5.64 11.39
C LEU A 275 -8.94 4.97 10.70
N CYS A 276 -10.10 5.62 10.70
CA CYS A 276 -11.31 5.09 10.06
C CYS A 276 -11.15 4.93 8.54
N ILE A 277 -10.47 5.86 7.87
CA ILE A 277 -10.13 5.78 6.46
C ILE A 277 -9.20 4.58 6.21
N SER A 278 -8.21 4.35 7.08
CA SER A 278 -7.31 3.19 6.96
C SER A 278 -8.06 1.86 7.03
N CYS A 279 -9.03 1.75 7.95
CA CYS A 279 -9.91 0.57 8.03
C CYS A 279 -10.79 0.43 6.78
N SER A 280 -11.37 1.52 6.27
CA SER A 280 -12.23 1.51 5.08
C SER A 280 -11.45 1.12 3.82
N ASN A 281 -10.21 1.60 3.68
CA ASN A 281 -9.31 1.21 2.60
C ASN A 281 -8.98 -0.29 2.66
N LEU A 282 -8.79 -0.84 3.87
CA LEU A 282 -8.52 -2.26 4.05
C LEU A 282 -9.77 -3.11 3.76
N ASP A 283 -10.97 -2.64 4.11
CA ASP A 283 -12.23 -3.28 3.71
C ASP A 283 -12.27 -3.41 2.18
N GLU A 284 -12.09 -2.32 1.43
CA GLU A 284 -12.10 -2.35 -0.05
C GLU A 284 -10.99 -3.25 -0.62
N PHE A 285 -9.80 -3.24 0.01
CA PHE A 285 -8.69 -4.10 -0.38
C PHE A 285 -9.07 -5.59 -0.34
N PHE A 286 -9.75 -6.05 0.71
CA PHE A 286 -10.21 -7.44 0.79
C PHE A 286 -11.37 -7.72 -0.18
N GLU A 287 -12.36 -6.82 -0.22
CA GLU A 287 -13.56 -6.95 -1.06
C GLU A 287 -13.25 -7.03 -2.56
N VAL A 288 -12.11 -6.49 -2.99
CA VAL A 288 -11.76 -6.38 -4.41
C VAL A 288 -10.43 -7.04 -4.73
N ARG A 289 -9.34 -6.67 -4.04
CA ARG A 289 -7.99 -7.11 -4.41
C ARG A 289 -7.71 -8.54 -3.98
N VAL A 290 -7.92 -8.86 -2.71
CA VAL A 290 -7.74 -10.23 -2.20
C VAL A 290 -8.70 -11.18 -2.92
N SER A 291 -9.94 -10.74 -3.15
CA SER A 291 -10.92 -11.49 -3.97
C SER A 291 -10.38 -11.84 -5.36
N SER A 292 -9.80 -10.87 -6.09
CA SER A 292 -9.19 -11.13 -7.40
C SER A 292 -8.00 -12.09 -7.31
N VAL A 293 -7.18 -12.04 -6.26
CA VAL A 293 -6.04 -12.96 -6.11
C VAL A 293 -6.52 -14.38 -5.80
N LEU A 294 -7.57 -14.54 -4.98
CA LEU A 294 -8.21 -15.84 -4.74
C LEU A 294 -8.78 -16.44 -6.03
N GLU A 295 -9.38 -15.62 -6.90
CA GLU A 295 -9.83 -16.04 -8.22
C GLU A 295 -8.65 -16.48 -9.11
N MET A 296 -7.52 -15.76 -9.07
CA MET A 296 -6.30 -16.17 -9.77
C MET A 296 -5.77 -17.52 -9.29
N VAL A 297 -5.76 -17.78 -7.97
CA VAL A 297 -5.38 -19.08 -7.40
C VAL A 297 -6.28 -20.20 -7.94
N ALA A 298 -7.58 -19.95 -8.07
CA ALA A 298 -8.52 -20.94 -8.59
C ALA A 298 -8.35 -21.22 -10.10
N ILE A 299 -7.90 -20.22 -10.87
CA ILE A 299 -7.69 -20.33 -12.33
C ILE A 299 -6.31 -20.95 -12.64
N ASP A 300 -5.25 -20.35 -12.13
CA ASP A 300 -3.87 -20.80 -12.32
C ASP A 300 -3.00 -20.43 -11.10
N PRO A 301 -2.80 -21.36 -10.14
CA PRO A 301 -2.02 -21.08 -8.94
C PRO A 301 -0.52 -20.92 -9.20
N LYS A 302 -0.03 -21.25 -10.39
CA LYS A 302 1.39 -21.17 -10.75
C LYS A 302 1.72 -19.99 -11.67
N ALA A 303 0.73 -19.19 -12.05
CA ALA A 303 0.97 -17.97 -12.81
C ALA A 303 1.94 -17.06 -12.04
N ILE A 304 2.95 -16.52 -12.72
CA ILE A 304 3.95 -15.64 -12.07
C ILE A 304 3.69 -14.20 -12.53
N GLY A 305 3.58 -13.29 -11.55
CA GLY A 305 3.45 -11.85 -11.82
C GLY A 305 4.78 -11.22 -12.27
N PRO A 306 4.76 -9.96 -12.75
CA PRO A 306 5.99 -9.22 -13.09
C PRO A 306 6.98 -9.08 -11.94
N ASP A 307 6.53 -9.24 -10.70
CA ASP A 307 7.30 -9.21 -9.45
C ASP A 307 7.80 -10.59 -9.01
N GLY A 308 7.52 -11.65 -9.76
CA GLY A 308 8.07 -12.99 -9.54
C GLY A 308 7.27 -13.85 -8.57
N LEU A 309 6.23 -13.31 -7.92
CA LEU A 309 5.38 -14.04 -6.99
C LEU A 309 4.28 -14.82 -7.72
N THR A 310 3.98 -16.00 -7.20
CA THR A 310 2.73 -16.72 -7.48
C THR A 310 1.57 -16.13 -6.67
N PRO A 311 0.30 -16.31 -7.09
CA PRO A 311 -0.87 -15.88 -6.32
C PRO A 311 -0.92 -16.41 -4.88
N ILE A 312 -0.39 -17.61 -4.64
CA ILE A 312 -0.34 -18.20 -3.29
C ILE A 312 0.66 -17.46 -2.41
N GLU A 313 1.91 -17.30 -2.88
CA GLU A 313 2.94 -16.52 -2.16
C GLU A 313 2.47 -15.07 -1.95
N GLN A 314 1.77 -14.50 -2.92
CA GLN A 314 1.18 -13.17 -2.80
C GLN A 314 0.14 -13.11 -1.67
N LEU A 315 -0.76 -14.09 -1.54
CA LEU A 315 -1.74 -14.15 -0.45
C LEU A 315 -1.07 -14.31 0.91
N GLU A 316 -0.01 -15.12 1.01
CA GLU A 316 0.77 -15.29 2.24
C GLU A 316 1.39 -13.95 2.67
N GLN A 317 2.04 -13.24 1.74
CA GLN A 317 2.61 -11.92 2.02
C GLN A 317 1.53 -10.89 2.39
N ILE A 318 0.40 -10.89 1.68
CA ILE A 318 -0.75 -10.03 2.01
C ILE A 318 -1.23 -10.31 3.42
N SER A 319 -1.38 -11.57 3.81
CA SER A 319 -1.85 -11.96 5.14
C SER A 319 -0.95 -11.39 6.22
N ILE A 320 0.37 -11.58 6.12
CA ILE A 320 1.36 -11.09 7.10
C ILE A 320 1.24 -9.57 7.27
N HIS A 321 1.24 -8.82 6.17
CA HIS A 321 1.21 -7.36 6.20
C HIS A 321 -0.15 -6.81 6.67
N ALA A 322 -1.25 -7.45 6.27
CA ALA A 322 -2.59 -7.06 6.68
C ALA A 322 -2.81 -7.28 8.19
N HIS A 323 -2.34 -8.40 8.76
CA HIS A 323 -2.44 -8.65 10.20
C HIS A 323 -1.69 -7.60 11.00
N LYS A 324 -0.45 -7.29 10.62
CA LYS A 324 0.34 -6.24 11.25
C LYS A 324 -0.35 -4.88 11.17
N LEU A 325 -0.94 -4.54 10.02
CA LEU A 325 -1.67 -3.29 9.85
C LEU A 325 -2.91 -3.22 10.75
N VAL A 326 -3.68 -4.30 10.87
CA VAL A 326 -4.86 -4.34 11.74
C VAL A 326 -4.47 -4.26 13.21
N GLU A 327 -3.42 -4.97 13.63
CA GLU A 327 -2.89 -4.87 14.99
C GLU A 327 -2.49 -3.42 15.32
N GLU A 328 -1.78 -2.75 14.40
CA GLU A 328 -1.39 -1.35 14.55
C GLU A 328 -2.60 -0.41 14.61
N GLN A 329 -3.67 -0.67 13.84
CA GLN A 329 -4.92 0.11 13.89
C GLN A 329 -5.54 0.09 15.30
N TYR A 330 -5.61 -1.08 15.93
CA TYR A 330 -6.17 -1.21 17.29
C TYR A 330 -5.23 -0.64 18.36
N GLN A 331 -3.92 -0.78 18.21
CA GLN A 331 -2.95 -0.11 19.09
C GLN A 331 -3.11 1.42 19.02
N VAL A 332 -3.19 2.00 17.81
CA VAL A 332 -3.40 3.44 17.63
C VAL A 332 -4.72 3.89 18.27
N LEU A 333 -5.79 3.10 18.14
CA LEU A 333 -7.05 3.42 18.80
C LEU A 333 -6.91 3.41 20.33
N ASN A 334 -6.43 2.30 20.89
CA ASN A 334 -6.48 2.02 22.31
C ASN A 334 -5.44 2.79 23.11
N GLU A 335 -4.22 2.94 22.58
CA GLU A 335 -3.09 3.51 23.31
C GLU A 335 -2.88 5.00 23.01
N ILE A 336 -3.37 5.50 21.87
CA ILE A 336 -3.16 6.89 21.45
C ILE A 336 -4.47 7.67 21.40
N LEU A 337 -5.44 7.23 20.60
CA LEU A 337 -6.61 8.05 20.30
C LEU A 337 -7.61 8.11 21.46
N ILE A 338 -7.97 6.97 22.05
CA ILE A 338 -8.91 6.95 23.20
C ILE A 338 -8.38 7.80 24.36
N PRO A 339 -7.11 7.65 24.82
CA PRO A 339 -6.59 8.50 25.90
C PRO A 339 -6.55 10.00 25.56
N LYS A 340 -6.18 10.36 24.31
CA LYS A 340 -6.16 11.77 23.89
C LYS A 340 -7.56 12.37 23.76
N LEU A 341 -8.54 11.59 23.29
CA LEU A 341 -9.93 12.03 23.22
C LEU A 341 -10.53 12.21 24.62
N ASP A 342 -10.22 11.31 25.55
CA ASP A 342 -10.64 11.41 26.95
C ASP A 342 -10.12 12.71 27.61
N ALA A 343 -8.84 13.06 27.36
CA ALA A 343 -8.26 14.33 27.83
C ALA A 343 -8.96 15.58 27.25
N GLU A 344 -9.63 15.45 26.11
CA GLU A 344 -10.44 16.51 25.47
C GLU A 344 -11.93 16.44 25.86
N ASN A 345 -12.29 15.62 26.85
CA ASN A 345 -13.66 15.32 27.31
C ASN A 345 -14.55 14.65 26.24
N ILE A 346 -13.94 13.90 25.33
CA ILE A 346 -14.64 13.05 24.34
C ILE A 346 -14.40 11.59 24.75
N ARG A 347 -15.35 11.00 25.48
CA ARG A 347 -15.11 9.75 26.20
C ARG A 347 -15.88 8.58 25.63
N PHE A 348 -15.26 7.41 25.67
CA PHE A 348 -15.91 6.13 25.37
C PHE A 348 -16.04 5.33 26.66
N ILE A 349 -17.18 5.46 27.35
CA ILE A 349 -17.35 4.89 28.68
C ILE A 349 -17.46 3.38 28.59
N ARG A 350 -16.55 2.67 29.26
CA ARG A 350 -16.51 1.21 29.26
C ARG A 350 -17.59 0.64 30.16
N ARG A 351 -18.04 -0.58 29.85
CA ARG A 351 -19.12 -1.26 30.58
C ARG A 351 -18.88 -1.37 32.10
N ASN A 352 -17.63 -1.59 32.50
CA ASN A 352 -17.22 -1.69 33.90
C ASN A 352 -17.09 -0.33 34.61
N GLU A 353 -17.30 0.77 33.90
CA GLU A 353 -17.18 2.15 34.39
C GLU A 353 -18.51 2.89 34.38
N TRP A 354 -19.60 2.24 33.94
CA TRP A 354 -20.93 2.84 33.97
C TRP A 354 -21.36 3.12 35.41
N THR A 355 -21.83 4.34 35.64
CA THR A 355 -22.53 4.69 36.89
C THR A 355 -23.89 4.01 36.96
N GLU A 356 -24.50 3.94 38.14
CA GLU A 356 -25.86 3.38 38.29
C GLU A 356 -26.90 4.08 37.42
N ALA A 357 -26.79 5.41 37.29
CA ALA A 357 -27.70 6.22 36.49
C ALA A 357 -27.52 5.95 35.00
N GLN A 358 -26.28 5.88 34.51
CA GLN A 358 -25.96 5.48 33.14
C GLN A 358 -26.41 4.06 32.83
N HIS A 359 -26.18 3.11 33.74
CA HIS A 359 -26.63 1.72 33.57
C HIS A 359 -28.16 1.65 33.44
N LYS A 360 -28.89 2.40 34.27
CA LYS A 360 -30.35 2.48 34.19
C LYS A 360 -30.81 3.06 32.85
N TRP A 361 -30.23 4.19 32.45
CA TRP A 361 -30.57 4.82 31.17
C TRP A 361 -30.29 3.89 29.97
N LEU A 362 -29.15 3.19 29.98
CA LEU A 362 -28.80 2.23 28.93
C LEU A 362 -29.73 1.02 28.91
N ALA A 363 -30.24 0.59 30.07
CA ALA A 363 -31.24 -0.47 30.15
C ALA A 363 -32.59 -0.03 29.57
N ASP A 364 -33.04 1.20 29.87
CA ASP A 364 -34.26 1.78 29.29
C ASP A 364 -34.09 1.94 27.76
N TYR A 365 -32.96 2.50 27.31
CA TYR A 365 -32.62 2.62 25.88
C TYR A 365 -32.57 1.25 25.19
N PHE A 366 -31.99 0.23 25.83
CA PHE A 366 -31.98 -1.12 25.29
C PHE A 366 -33.41 -1.67 25.13
N ASN A 367 -34.27 -1.54 26.14
CA ASN A 367 -35.63 -2.06 26.11
C ASN A 367 -36.54 -1.33 25.12
N ASP A 368 -36.42 0.00 25.03
CA ASP A 368 -37.34 0.83 24.24
C ASP A 368 -36.90 0.96 22.78
N GLU A 369 -35.60 1.05 22.49
CA GLU A 369 -35.07 1.35 21.16
C GLU A 369 -34.38 0.16 20.48
N LEU A 370 -33.70 -0.71 21.24
CA LEU A 370 -32.90 -1.80 20.67
C LEU A 370 -33.67 -3.13 20.62
N LEU A 371 -34.20 -3.58 21.76
CA LEU A 371 -34.88 -4.86 21.94
C LEU A 371 -36.00 -5.11 20.92
N PRO A 372 -36.85 -4.12 20.55
CA PRO A 372 -37.94 -4.34 19.60
C PRO A 372 -37.49 -4.72 18.19
N ILE A 373 -36.24 -4.41 17.82
CA ILE A 373 -35.68 -4.68 16.50
C ILE A 373 -34.52 -5.71 16.52
N LEU A 374 -34.17 -6.23 17.70
CA LEU A 374 -33.17 -7.27 17.88
C LEU A 374 -33.84 -8.65 17.91
N THR A 375 -33.61 -9.45 16.88
CA THR A 375 -34.15 -10.82 16.79
C THR A 375 -33.02 -11.83 16.85
N PRO A 376 -32.81 -12.53 17.98
CA PRO A 376 -31.84 -13.62 18.04
C PRO A 376 -32.35 -14.84 17.26
N VAL A 377 -31.45 -15.54 16.59
CA VAL A 377 -31.72 -16.79 15.87
C VAL A 377 -30.94 -17.91 16.55
N GLY A 378 -31.64 -18.79 17.28
CA GLY A 378 -31.04 -20.00 17.84
C GLY A 378 -30.64 -20.97 16.72
N LEU A 379 -29.44 -21.56 16.82
CA LEU A 379 -28.93 -22.48 15.80
C LEU A 379 -29.34 -23.92 16.13
N ASP A 380 -30.15 -24.52 15.26
CA ASP A 380 -30.59 -25.92 15.34
C ASP A 380 -30.80 -26.51 13.93
N SER A 381 -31.33 -27.73 13.84
CA SER A 381 -31.58 -28.37 12.53
C SER A 381 -32.66 -27.68 11.69
N ALA A 382 -33.60 -26.98 12.33
CA ALA A 382 -34.66 -26.22 11.67
C ALA A 382 -34.22 -24.78 11.35
N HIS A 383 -33.24 -24.26 12.07
CA HIS A 383 -32.68 -22.92 11.95
C HIS A 383 -31.16 -23.01 11.75
N PRO A 384 -30.71 -23.32 10.52
CA PRO A 384 -29.29 -23.40 10.21
C PRO A 384 -28.64 -22.02 10.33
N PHE A 385 -27.30 -22.01 10.30
CA PHE A 385 -26.50 -20.79 10.31
C PHE A 385 -26.97 -19.83 9.19
N PRO A 386 -27.40 -18.59 9.52
CA PRO A 386 -27.97 -17.68 8.54
C PRO A 386 -26.89 -17.10 7.63
N ARG A 387 -27.30 -16.70 6.42
CA ARG A 387 -26.41 -16.00 5.49
C ARG A 387 -26.13 -14.58 6.02
N ILE A 388 -24.92 -14.34 6.51
CA ILE A 388 -24.52 -13.06 7.11
C ILE A 388 -24.26 -12.00 6.04
N LEU A 389 -24.85 -10.82 6.22
CA LEU A 389 -24.67 -9.68 5.32
C LEU A 389 -23.23 -9.14 5.36
N ASN A 390 -22.69 -8.75 4.20
CA ASN A 390 -21.37 -8.14 4.10
C ASN A 390 -21.18 -6.95 5.07
N LYS A 391 -20.06 -6.90 5.80
CA LYS A 391 -19.66 -5.86 6.76
C LYS A 391 -20.70 -5.53 7.86
N SER A 392 -21.64 -6.42 8.11
CA SER A 392 -22.60 -6.28 9.22
C SER A 392 -21.94 -6.62 10.55
N LEU A 393 -22.42 -5.98 11.63
CA LEU A 393 -22.04 -6.32 13.00
C LEU A 393 -22.94 -7.47 13.46
N ASN A 394 -22.35 -8.57 13.92
CA ASN A 394 -23.05 -9.75 14.38
C ASN A 394 -22.48 -10.21 15.71
N PHE A 395 -23.25 -10.99 16.45
CA PHE A 395 -22.82 -11.61 17.69
C PHE A 395 -23.09 -13.11 17.62
N ILE A 396 -22.09 -13.91 17.98
CA ILE A 396 -22.24 -15.34 18.25
C ILE A 396 -22.38 -15.53 19.76
N ILE A 397 -23.46 -16.17 20.17
CA ILE A 397 -23.88 -16.25 21.56
C ILE A 397 -23.90 -17.72 21.96
N SER A 398 -23.10 -18.10 22.94
CA SER A 398 -23.06 -19.45 23.48
C SER A 398 -24.11 -19.59 24.57
N LEU A 399 -24.96 -20.62 24.48
CA LEU A 399 -26.12 -20.82 25.33
C LEU A 399 -26.10 -22.20 25.98
N THR A 400 -26.71 -22.29 27.17
CA THR A 400 -27.02 -23.56 27.83
C THR A 400 -28.42 -23.49 28.42
N GLY A 401 -29.15 -24.59 28.42
CA GLY A 401 -30.50 -24.66 28.96
C GLY A 401 -31.49 -25.25 27.95
N LYS A 402 -32.78 -25.03 28.19
CA LYS A 402 -33.84 -25.44 27.26
C LYS A 402 -34.73 -24.24 26.97
N ASP A 403 -35.08 -24.06 25.71
CA ASP A 403 -36.08 -23.06 25.32
C ASP A 403 -37.50 -23.48 25.75
N ALA A 404 -38.49 -22.64 25.46
CA ALA A 404 -39.90 -22.91 25.73
C ALA A 404 -40.46 -24.20 25.07
N PHE A 405 -39.75 -24.75 24.07
CA PHE A 405 -40.08 -25.99 23.36
C PHE A 405 -39.24 -27.19 23.81
N GLY A 406 -38.40 -27.02 24.84
CA GLY A 406 -37.53 -28.07 25.37
C GLY A 406 -36.25 -28.34 24.55
N ARG A 407 -35.95 -27.50 23.55
CA ARG A 407 -34.76 -27.62 22.68
C ARG A 407 -33.52 -27.07 23.38
N ASN A 408 -32.39 -27.75 23.20
CA ASN A 408 -31.08 -27.29 23.66
C ASN A 408 -30.27 -26.82 22.44
N SER A 409 -30.42 -25.56 22.06
CA SER A 409 -29.58 -24.90 21.06
C SER A 409 -28.35 -24.34 21.76
N GLY A 410 -27.19 -24.97 21.54
CA GLY A 410 -25.94 -24.56 22.20
C GLY A 410 -25.40 -23.19 21.77
N ARG A 411 -25.93 -22.62 20.68
CA ARG A 411 -25.51 -21.32 20.13
C ARG A 411 -26.68 -20.56 19.50
N ALA A 412 -26.59 -19.23 19.47
CA ALA A 412 -27.49 -18.33 18.76
C ALA A 412 -26.70 -17.22 18.05
N ILE A 413 -27.29 -16.63 17.02
CA ILE A 413 -26.73 -15.48 16.30
C ILE A 413 -27.66 -14.30 16.46
N LEU A 414 -27.08 -13.14 16.74
CA LEU A 414 -27.76 -11.87 16.73
C LEU A 414 -27.13 -10.96 15.68
N GLN A 415 -27.89 -10.54 14.68
CA GLN A 415 -27.45 -9.56 13.70
C GLN A 415 -27.90 -8.17 14.17
N ALA A 416 -26.97 -7.24 14.34
CA ALA A 416 -27.32 -5.87 14.73
C ALA A 416 -27.71 -5.04 13.48
N PRO A 417 -28.98 -4.61 13.34
CA PRO A 417 -29.45 -3.88 12.17
C PRO A 417 -28.56 -2.69 11.79
N ARG A 418 -28.39 -2.45 10.49
CA ARG A 418 -27.59 -1.31 9.98
C ARG A 418 -28.20 0.05 10.33
N ALA A 419 -29.48 0.11 10.65
CA ALA A 419 -30.18 1.32 11.06
C ALA A 419 -29.77 1.80 12.47
N LEU A 420 -29.21 0.92 13.30
CA LEU A 420 -28.78 1.28 14.64
C LEU A 420 -27.45 2.05 14.62
N PRO A 421 -27.33 3.13 15.41
CA PRO A 421 -26.06 3.81 15.59
C PRO A 421 -25.05 2.86 16.23
N ARG A 422 -23.80 2.89 15.78
CA ARG A 422 -22.73 2.03 16.33
C ARG A 422 -22.09 2.62 17.57
N VAL A 423 -22.24 3.92 17.73
CA VAL A 423 -21.82 4.71 18.88
C VAL A 423 -23.06 5.45 19.36
N VAL A 424 -23.44 5.27 20.62
CA VAL A 424 -24.60 5.90 21.25
C VAL A 424 -24.11 7.02 22.15
N GLN A 425 -24.62 8.22 21.97
CA GLN A 425 -24.32 9.37 22.83
C GLN A 425 -25.19 9.30 24.09
N LEU A 426 -24.58 9.44 25.26
CA LEU A 426 -25.33 9.53 26.52
C LEU A 426 -26.03 10.90 26.64
N PRO A 427 -27.20 10.98 27.28
CA PRO A 427 -27.83 12.25 27.60
C PRO A 427 -26.92 13.09 28.49
N VAL A 428 -26.88 14.40 28.27
CA VAL A 428 -26.01 15.33 29.01
C VAL A 428 -26.20 15.21 30.53
N ASP A 429 -27.43 15.00 31.00
CA ASP A 429 -27.76 14.87 32.42
C ASP A 429 -27.14 13.61 33.07
N GLU A 430 -26.78 12.62 32.27
CA GLU A 430 -26.13 11.36 32.69
C GLU A 430 -24.60 11.38 32.52
N THR A 431 -24.04 12.56 32.21
CA THR A 431 -22.60 12.78 31.99
C THR A 431 -22.03 13.73 33.03
N GLN A 432 -20.76 13.51 33.42
CA GLN A 432 -20.03 14.40 34.35
C GLN A 432 -18.98 15.27 33.66
N SER A 433 -18.65 14.96 32.40
CA SER A 433 -17.60 15.58 31.57
C SER A 433 -18.13 16.51 30.48
N GLY A 434 -19.45 16.57 30.28
CA GLY A 434 -20.09 17.31 29.20
C GLY A 434 -20.73 16.40 28.14
N PRO A 435 -21.20 16.97 27.01
CA PRO A 435 -22.12 16.29 26.10
C PRO A 435 -21.49 15.14 25.29
N ALA A 436 -20.18 14.91 25.36
CA ALA A 436 -19.44 14.03 24.46
C ALA A 436 -19.02 12.70 25.12
N ASP A 437 -19.90 12.12 25.94
CA ASP A 437 -19.76 10.74 26.40
C ASP A 437 -20.53 9.78 25.50
N PHE A 438 -19.84 8.74 25.08
CA PHE A 438 -20.34 7.75 24.15
C PHE A 438 -20.19 6.34 24.70
N VAL A 439 -21.09 5.45 24.27
CA VAL A 439 -21.04 4.02 24.55
C VAL A 439 -21.16 3.25 23.24
N PHE A 440 -20.34 2.24 23.03
CA PHE A 440 -20.46 1.38 21.85
C PHE A 440 -21.73 0.54 21.92
N LEU A 441 -22.44 0.42 20.80
CA LEU A 441 -23.61 -0.47 20.69
C LEU A 441 -23.27 -1.91 21.09
N SER A 442 -22.06 -2.37 20.76
CA SER A 442 -21.58 -3.69 21.16
C SER A 442 -21.52 -3.85 22.68
N SER A 443 -21.12 -2.81 23.43
CA SER A 443 -21.10 -2.83 24.89
C SER A 443 -22.51 -2.92 25.48
N ILE A 444 -23.48 -2.20 24.90
CA ILE A 444 -24.89 -2.23 25.32
C ILE A 444 -25.46 -3.64 25.11
N ILE A 445 -25.33 -4.18 23.89
CA ILE A 445 -25.79 -5.53 23.58
C ILE A 445 -25.11 -6.55 24.51
N HIS A 446 -23.80 -6.44 24.72
CA HIS A 446 -23.06 -7.37 25.58
C HIS A 446 -23.51 -7.33 27.06
N ALA A 447 -24.03 -6.20 27.54
CA ALA A 447 -24.57 -6.07 28.90
C ALA A 447 -25.96 -6.71 29.03
N PHE A 448 -26.85 -6.50 28.04
CA PHE A 448 -28.26 -6.85 28.14
C PHE A 448 -28.69 -8.07 27.29
N VAL A 449 -27.76 -8.72 26.59
CA VAL A 449 -28.04 -9.88 25.70
C VAL A 449 -28.81 -11.00 26.40
N SER A 450 -28.66 -11.18 27.71
CA SER A 450 -29.39 -12.20 28.48
C SER A 450 -30.90 -12.01 28.46
N GLU A 451 -31.38 -10.77 28.32
CA GLU A 451 -32.82 -10.45 28.25
C GLU A 451 -33.48 -11.00 26.97
N LEU A 452 -32.68 -11.28 25.93
CA LEU A 452 -33.14 -11.89 24.69
C LEU A 452 -33.45 -13.39 24.82
N PHE A 453 -32.99 -14.05 25.89
CA PHE A 453 -33.04 -15.50 26.03
C PHE A 453 -33.74 -15.95 27.33
N ASN A 454 -35.08 -15.96 27.31
CA ASN A 454 -35.86 -16.47 28.43
C ASN A 454 -35.71 -18.01 28.57
N GLY A 455 -35.38 -18.48 29.78
CA GLY A 455 -35.21 -19.91 30.08
C GLY A 455 -33.84 -20.50 29.73
N MET A 456 -32.91 -19.70 29.19
CA MET A 456 -31.55 -20.12 28.85
C MET A 456 -30.51 -19.25 29.56
N THR A 457 -29.32 -19.80 29.79
CA THR A 457 -28.18 -19.05 30.35
C THR A 457 -27.17 -18.75 29.24
N VAL A 458 -26.86 -17.47 29.07
CA VAL A 458 -25.77 -17.00 28.19
C VAL A 458 -24.43 -17.32 28.84
N LYS A 459 -23.55 -18.02 28.11
CA LYS A 459 -22.18 -18.36 28.52
C LYS A 459 -21.14 -17.40 27.95
N GLY A 460 -21.41 -16.82 26.79
CA GLY A 460 -20.55 -15.86 26.13
C GLY A 460 -21.27 -15.22 24.96
N CYS A 461 -20.85 -14.01 24.60
CA CYS A 461 -21.41 -13.25 23.49
C CYS A 461 -20.26 -12.50 22.83
N TYR A 462 -19.93 -12.87 21.60
CA TYR A 462 -18.73 -12.41 20.92
C TYR A 462 -19.11 -11.74 19.61
N GLN A 463 -18.66 -10.51 19.41
CA GLN A 463 -18.87 -9.77 18.18
C GLN A 463 -18.01 -10.34 17.04
N PHE A 464 -18.58 -10.38 15.84
CA PHE A 464 -17.86 -10.73 14.63
C PHE A 464 -18.42 -9.99 13.40
N ARG A 465 -17.58 -9.86 12.39
CA ARG A 465 -17.89 -9.25 11.09
C ARG A 465 -17.25 -10.05 9.99
N VAL A 466 -18.01 -10.31 8.92
CA VAL A 466 -17.50 -10.92 7.69
C VAL A 466 -17.41 -9.88 6.58
N THR A 467 -16.31 -9.91 5.83
CA THR A 467 -16.13 -9.14 4.59
C THR A 467 -16.24 -10.10 3.41
N ARG A 468 -16.95 -9.68 2.36
CA ARG A 468 -17.27 -10.50 1.18
C ARG A 468 -16.81 -9.84 -0.12
N ASN A 469 -16.48 -10.65 -1.11
CA ASN A 469 -16.24 -10.20 -2.48
C ASN A 469 -17.42 -9.32 -2.93
N SER A 470 -17.09 -8.12 -3.40
CA SER A 470 -18.07 -7.12 -3.84
C SER A 470 -18.00 -6.82 -5.33
N ASP A 471 -17.14 -7.52 -6.09
CA ASP A 471 -17.16 -7.48 -7.55
C ASP A 471 -18.33 -8.33 -8.08
N PHE A 472 -18.94 -7.89 -9.17
CA PHE A 472 -20.01 -8.62 -9.85
C PHE A 472 -19.68 -8.71 -11.34
N PHE A 473 -19.95 -9.88 -11.92
CA PHE A 473 -19.70 -10.13 -13.33
C PHE A 473 -21.01 -9.97 -14.10
N VAL A 474 -21.03 -9.03 -15.04
CA VAL A 474 -22.09 -8.95 -16.05
C VAL A 474 -21.48 -9.46 -17.33
N ASP A 475 -22.09 -10.50 -17.90
CA ASP A 475 -21.72 -11.00 -19.22
C ASP A 475 -22.13 -9.97 -20.27
N ASP A 476 -21.13 -9.30 -20.83
CA ASP A 476 -21.30 -8.21 -21.79
C ASP A 476 -21.76 -8.74 -23.17
N ASP A 477 -21.60 -10.04 -23.47
CA ASP A 477 -21.94 -10.65 -24.76
C ASP A 477 -23.37 -11.25 -24.79
N ALA A 478 -24.04 -11.38 -23.64
CA ALA A 478 -25.28 -12.12 -23.50
C ALA A 478 -26.55 -11.27 -23.25
N ILE A 479 -26.45 -9.93 -23.24
CA ILE A 479 -27.54 -9.06 -22.75
C ILE A 479 -27.78 -7.83 -23.63
N ASP A 480 -29.04 -7.63 -24.04
CA ASP A 480 -29.49 -6.49 -24.85
C ASP A 480 -29.63 -5.17 -24.05
N ASP A 481 -29.80 -5.24 -22.73
CA ASP A 481 -29.97 -4.08 -21.83
C ASP A 481 -29.05 -4.15 -20.59
N LEU A 482 -27.94 -3.41 -20.65
CA LEU A 482 -26.96 -3.31 -19.57
C LEU A 482 -27.54 -2.76 -18.26
N LEU A 483 -28.55 -1.88 -18.32
CA LEU A 483 -29.15 -1.30 -17.13
C LEU A 483 -29.89 -2.36 -16.31
N LEU A 484 -30.70 -3.18 -16.97
CA LEU A 484 -31.44 -4.29 -16.35
C LEU A 484 -30.48 -5.36 -15.80
N ALA A 485 -29.40 -5.66 -16.53
CA ALA A 485 -28.37 -6.59 -16.08
C ALA A 485 -27.72 -6.16 -14.75
N VAL A 486 -27.27 -4.90 -14.69
CA VAL A 486 -26.63 -4.34 -13.49
C VAL A 486 -27.61 -4.28 -12.31
N GLN A 487 -28.89 -3.98 -12.55
CA GLN A 487 -29.93 -4.00 -11.50
C GLN A 487 -30.10 -5.39 -10.87
N GLY A 488 -30.09 -6.45 -11.68
CA GLY A 488 -30.21 -7.84 -11.21
C GLY A 488 -29.02 -8.26 -10.33
N GLU A 489 -27.79 -8.05 -10.82
CA GLU A 489 -26.57 -8.42 -10.10
C GLU A 489 -26.35 -7.63 -8.81
N LEU A 490 -26.79 -6.36 -8.77
CA LEU A 490 -26.65 -5.51 -7.59
C LEU A 490 -27.36 -6.08 -6.35
N ALA A 491 -28.47 -6.81 -6.54
CA ALA A 491 -29.18 -7.47 -5.44
C ALA A 491 -28.36 -8.61 -4.81
N MET A 492 -27.53 -9.30 -5.60
CA MET A 492 -26.71 -10.42 -5.14
C MET A 492 -25.39 -9.99 -4.48
N ARG A 493 -24.95 -8.74 -4.70
CA ARG A 493 -23.67 -8.21 -4.21
C ARG A 493 -23.42 -8.37 -2.72
N ASN A 494 -24.45 -8.26 -1.87
CA ASN A 494 -24.29 -8.41 -0.41
C ASN A 494 -23.88 -9.83 0.00
N TYR A 495 -23.79 -10.75 -0.95
CA TYR A 495 -23.68 -12.17 -0.72
C TYR A 495 -22.59 -12.87 -1.54
N GLY A 496 -21.59 -12.14 -2.03
CA GLY A 496 -20.38 -12.74 -2.62
C GLY A 496 -19.59 -13.59 -1.63
N ASN A 497 -18.56 -14.28 -2.12
CA ASN A 497 -17.72 -15.19 -1.34
C ASN A 497 -17.07 -14.48 -0.15
N GLU A 498 -16.97 -15.15 0.98
CA GLU A 498 -16.30 -14.70 2.19
C GLU A 498 -14.78 -14.58 1.97
N VAL A 499 -14.20 -13.45 2.38
CA VAL A 499 -12.77 -13.19 2.16
C VAL A 499 -12.01 -12.75 3.41
N ARG A 500 -12.72 -12.28 4.45
CA ARG A 500 -12.11 -11.91 5.73
C ARG A 500 -13.11 -12.07 6.86
N LEU A 501 -12.64 -12.57 8.00
CA LEU A 501 -13.41 -12.67 9.23
C LEU A 501 -12.71 -11.90 10.34
N GLU A 502 -13.42 -10.95 10.95
CA GLU A 502 -12.99 -10.24 12.15
C GLU A 502 -13.79 -10.74 13.34
N ILE A 503 -13.13 -11.08 14.43
CA ILE A 503 -13.76 -11.58 15.66
C ILE A 503 -13.12 -10.88 16.87
N ASP A 504 -13.92 -10.63 17.89
CA ASP A 504 -13.42 -10.28 19.22
C ASP A 504 -12.26 -11.20 19.68
N ARG A 505 -11.15 -10.60 20.12
CA ARG A 505 -9.94 -11.31 20.56
C ARG A 505 -10.19 -12.27 21.74
N HIS A 506 -11.23 -12.04 22.55
CA HIS A 506 -11.57 -12.91 23.68
C HIS A 506 -12.53 -14.05 23.31
N CYS A 507 -12.86 -14.21 22.03
CA CYS A 507 -13.68 -15.32 21.56
C CYS A 507 -12.97 -16.68 21.74
N PRO A 508 -13.59 -17.66 22.40
CA PRO A 508 -13.04 -19.01 22.56
C PRO A 508 -12.72 -19.69 21.22
N ASP A 509 -11.61 -20.43 21.18
CA ASP A 509 -11.11 -21.09 19.97
C ASP A 509 -12.13 -22.07 19.34
N ASP A 510 -12.98 -22.72 20.13
CA ASP A 510 -14.04 -23.62 19.62
C ASP A 510 -15.12 -22.86 18.83
N THR A 511 -15.37 -21.61 19.22
CA THR A 511 -16.32 -20.71 18.56
C THR A 511 -15.67 -20.05 17.35
N VAL A 512 -14.38 -19.70 17.43
CA VAL A 512 -13.59 -19.24 16.29
C VAL A 512 -13.55 -20.31 15.19
N SER A 513 -13.20 -21.54 15.55
CA SER A 513 -13.11 -22.68 14.62
C SER A 513 -14.47 -22.96 13.98
N PHE A 514 -15.54 -22.92 14.77
CA PHE A 514 -16.90 -23.03 14.23
C PHE A 514 -17.23 -21.94 13.20
N LEU A 515 -16.86 -20.68 13.44
CA LEU A 515 -17.12 -19.62 12.47
C LEU A 515 -16.25 -19.77 11.21
N LEU A 516 -14.99 -20.18 11.35
CA LEU A 516 -14.12 -20.48 10.21
C LEU A 516 -14.69 -21.59 9.33
N ASP A 517 -15.13 -22.70 9.93
CA ASP A 517 -15.76 -23.81 9.22
C ASP A 517 -17.04 -23.37 8.49
N ARG A 518 -17.84 -22.49 9.12
CA ARG A 518 -19.09 -21.98 8.53
C ARG A 518 -18.89 -21.06 7.35
N PHE A 519 -17.78 -20.32 7.33
CA PHE A 519 -17.43 -19.40 6.26
C PHE A 519 -16.42 -19.97 5.26
N GLU A 520 -15.97 -21.21 5.45
CA GLU A 520 -14.95 -21.87 4.62
C GLU A 520 -13.66 -21.01 4.54
N LEU A 521 -13.26 -20.47 5.69
CA LEU A 521 -12.10 -19.60 5.83
C LEU A 521 -10.98 -20.30 6.60
N ASN A 522 -9.75 -19.95 6.25
CA ASN A 522 -8.53 -20.38 6.92
C ASN A 522 -8.07 -19.29 7.91
N ARG A 523 -7.17 -19.63 8.84
CA ARG A 523 -6.70 -18.69 9.89
C ARG A 523 -5.91 -17.50 9.35
N ASP A 524 -5.30 -17.60 8.18
CA ASP A 524 -4.63 -16.50 7.46
C ASP A 524 -5.61 -15.37 7.04
N ARG A 525 -6.93 -15.60 7.12
CA ARG A 525 -7.98 -14.61 6.86
C ARG A 525 -8.80 -14.26 8.11
N LEU A 526 -8.36 -14.71 9.29
CA LEU A 526 -8.95 -14.44 10.60
C LEU A 526 -8.23 -13.28 11.31
N PHE A 527 -8.97 -12.25 11.67
CA PHE A 527 -8.45 -11.09 12.39
C PHE A 527 -9.06 -11.04 13.80
N LEU A 528 -8.26 -11.37 14.82
CA LEU A 528 -8.64 -11.26 16.22
C LEU A 528 -8.39 -9.83 16.72
N VAL A 529 -9.47 -9.11 16.99
CA VAL A 529 -9.42 -7.67 17.24
C VAL A 529 -9.62 -7.30 18.71
N ASP A 530 -8.86 -6.32 19.18
CA ASP A 530 -8.86 -5.84 20.57
C ASP A 530 -9.69 -4.56 20.72
N GLY A 531 -11.00 -4.67 20.56
CA GLY A 531 -11.91 -3.52 20.59
C GLY A 531 -13.21 -3.77 19.83
N PRO A 532 -13.99 -2.72 19.52
CA PRO A 532 -15.19 -2.90 18.70
C PRO A 532 -14.83 -3.38 17.29
N VAL A 533 -15.49 -4.43 16.79
CA VAL A 533 -15.35 -4.79 15.37
C VAL A 533 -15.89 -3.65 14.51
N ASN A 534 -15.35 -3.46 13.32
CA ASN A 534 -15.78 -2.41 12.38
C ASN A 534 -15.43 -0.98 12.85
N LEU A 535 -14.14 -0.73 13.14
CA LEU A 535 -13.64 0.58 13.60
C LEU A 535 -14.05 1.77 12.71
N ASN A 536 -14.28 1.58 11.42
CA ASN A 536 -14.71 2.66 10.52
C ASN A 536 -16.02 3.34 10.98
N ARG A 537 -16.85 2.67 11.78
CA ARG A 537 -18.12 3.21 12.26
C ARG A 537 -17.97 4.26 13.35
N ILE A 538 -16.78 4.35 13.96
CA ILE A 538 -16.45 5.38 14.94
C ILE A 538 -16.32 6.77 14.27
N GLN A 539 -16.16 6.82 12.95
CA GLN A 539 -16.08 8.06 12.18
C GLN A 539 -17.30 8.98 12.37
N GLU A 540 -18.46 8.43 12.74
CA GLU A 540 -19.68 9.20 13.03
C GLU A 540 -19.48 10.27 14.11
N ILE A 541 -18.55 10.06 15.04
CA ILE A 541 -18.20 10.99 16.12
C ILE A 541 -17.74 12.34 15.57
N ASN A 542 -17.09 12.37 14.40
CA ASN A 542 -16.68 13.62 13.77
C ASN A 542 -17.87 14.53 13.43
N ASN A 543 -19.07 13.97 13.27
CA ASN A 543 -20.29 14.73 13.05
C ASN A 543 -21.04 15.04 14.35
N LEU A 544 -20.97 14.14 15.34
CA LEU A 544 -21.66 14.29 16.63
C LEU A 544 -20.96 15.30 17.56
N VAL A 545 -19.64 15.48 17.42
CA VAL A 545 -18.86 16.39 18.26
C VAL A 545 -18.65 17.73 17.55
N ASP A 546 -19.18 18.80 18.14
CA ASP A 546 -18.99 20.18 17.69
C ASP A 546 -17.77 20.84 18.34
N ARG A 547 -16.57 20.40 17.93
CA ARG A 547 -15.27 20.93 18.37
C ARG A 547 -14.42 21.33 17.15
N PRO A 548 -14.60 22.56 16.60
CA PRO A 548 -13.88 22.99 15.40
C PRO A 548 -12.37 23.14 15.63
N ASP A 549 -11.95 23.35 16.87
CA ASP A 549 -10.55 23.40 17.30
C ASP A 549 -9.83 22.04 17.19
N LEU A 550 -10.58 20.93 17.16
CA LEU A 550 -10.05 19.57 16.97
C LEU A 550 -10.15 19.09 15.52
N LYS A 551 -10.59 19.94 14.58
CA LYS A 551 -10.79 19.63 13.15
C LYS A 551 -9.88 20.47 12.27
N PHE A 552 -9.75 20.13 10.99
CA PHE A 552 -9.06 21.01 10.05
C PHE A 552 -9.77 22.36 9.94
N THR A 553 -9.01 23.46 10.01
CA THR A 553 -9.57 24.81 9.84
C THR A 553 -10.33 24.90 8.50
N PRO A 554 -11.64 25.22 8.52
CA PRO A 554 -12.40 25.42 7.30
C PRO A 554 -11.79 26.54 6.46
N PHE A 555 -11.80 26.38 5.14
CA PHE A 555 -11.33 27.41 4.23
C PHE A 555 -12.38 27.67 3.15
N LYS A 556 -12.38 28.88 2.60
CA LYS A 556 -13.21 29.22 1.45
C LYS A 556 -12.36 29.09 0.18
N PRO A 557 -12.73 28.21 -0.77
CA PRO A 557 -12.03 28.13 -2.05
C PRO A 557 -12.13 29.46 -2.81
N SER A 558 -11.04 29.88 -3.44
CA SER A 558 -11.01 31.10 -4.27
C SER A 558 -11.68 30.86 -5.63
N VAL A 559 -11.93 31.92 -6.38
CA VAL A 559 -12.42 31.83 -7.77
C VAL A 559 -11.46 32.62 -8.64
N PRO A 560 -10.94 32.06 -9.75
CA PRO A 560 -10.01 32.79 -10.61
C PRO A 560 -10.55 34.16 -10.98
N SER A 561 -9.72 35.20 -10.86
CA SER A 561 -10.11 36.60 -11.08
C SER A 561 -10.76 36.84 -12.45
N GLN A 562 -10.38 36.08 -13.47
CA GLN A 562 -10.95 36.11 -14.82
C GLN A 562 -12.44 35.75 -14.83
N LEU A 563 -12.85 34.80 -13.96
CA LEU A 563 -14.23 34.33 -13.82
C LEU A 563 -14.99 35.17 -12.80
N ALA A 564 -14.35 35.61 -11.72
CA ALA A 564 -14.99 36.46 -10.71
C ALA A 564 -15.43 37.82 -11.27
N ARG A 565 -14.63 38.40 -12.20
CA ARG A 565 -14.91 39.72 -12.80
C ARG A 565 -15.89 39.67 -13.97
N ASN A 566 -16.09 38.50 -14.59
CA ASN A 566 -16.88 38.38 -15.80
C ASN A 566 -18.16 37.59 -15.55
N LYS A 567 -19.31 38.24 -15.77
CA LYS A 567 -20.61 37.58 -15.63
C LYS A 567 -20.87 36.57 -16.75
N ASP A 568 -20.27 36.76 -17.93
CA ASP A 568 -20.36 35.82 -19.06
C ASP A 568 -19.13 34.91 -19.08
N ILE A 569 -19.34 33.65 -18.69
CA ILE A 569 -18.27 32.66 -18.62
C ILE A 569 -17.69 32.31 -20.00
N PHE A 570 -18.52 32.30 -21.05
CA PHE A 570 -18.07 32.03 -22.41
C PHE A 570 -17.21 33.17 -22.95
N ALA A 571 -17.53 34.41 -22.61
CA ALA A 571 -16.69 35.56 -22.94
C ALA A 571 -15.35 35.51 -22.21
N ALA A 572 -15.30 35.02 -20.96
CA ALA A 572 -14.05 34.81 -20.23
C ALA A 572 -13.17 33.76 -20.90
N ILE A 573 -13.73 32.57 -21.18
CA ILE A 573 -13.02 31.46 -21.84
C ILE A 573 -12.54 31.85 -23.25
N ARG A 574 -13.29 32.69 -23.96
CA ARG A 574 -12.91 33.15 -25.31
C ARG A 574 -11.63 33.97 -25.32
N ARG A 575 -11.35 34.71 -24.25
CA ARG A 575 -10.17 35.57 -24.18
C ARG A 575 -8.90 34.73 -24.04
N HIS A 576 -8.92 33.75 -23.13
CA HIS A 576 -7.81 32.87 -22.83
C HIS A 576 -8.33 31.60 -22.14
N ASP A 577 -7.56 30.52 -22.22
CA ASP A 577 -7.79 29.32 -21.41
C ASP A 577 -7.71 29.64 -19.91
N ILE A 578 -8.52 28.93 -19.11
CA ILE A 578 -8.63 29.14 -17.66
C ILE A 578 -8.43 27.80 -16.96
N LEU A 579 -7.48 27.75 -16.03
CA LEU A 579 -7.16 26.57 -15.22
C LEU A 579 -7.72 26.75 -13.81
N LEU A 580 -8.45 25.74 -13.33
CA LEU A 580 -8.88 25.56 -11.95
C LEU A 580 -7.99 24.52 -11.27
N HIS A 581 -7.65 24.75 -10.00
CA HIS A 581 -6.97 23.79 -9.14
C HIS A 581 -7.83 23.53 -7.89
N HIS A 582 -8.62 22.46 -7.92
CA HIS A 582 -9.42 22.01 -6.78
C HIS A 582 -8.52 21.35 -5.72
N PRO A 583 -8.88 21.40 -4.42
CA PRO A 583 -10.02 22.10 -3.84
C PRO A 583 -9.73 23.58 -3.51
N PHE A 584 -8.52 24.06 -3.81
CA PHE A 584 -8.05 25.41 -3.52
C PHE A 584 -8.90 26.49 -4.22
N GLU A 585 -9.25 26.23 -5.46
CA GLU A 585 -10.21 26.99 -6.25
C GLU A 585 -11.56 26.28 -6.31
N SER A 586 -12.64 27.05 -6.30
CA SER A 586 -14.01 26.56 -6.24
C SER A 586 -14.39 25.76 -7.47
N PHE A 587 -15.16 24.69 -7.28
CA PHE A 587 -15.83 23.94 -8.35
C PHE A 587 -17.06 24.69 -8.93
N SER A 588 -17.53 25.74 -8.26
CA SER A 588 -18.73 26.51 -8.66
C SER A 588 -18.71 27.01 -10.12
N PRO A 589 -17.58 27.45 -10.70
CA PRO A 589 -17.54 27.89 -12.09
C PRO A 589 -17.89 26.79 -13.10
N VAL A 590 -17.62 25.52 -12.79
CA VAL A 590 -18.01 24.37 -13.65
C VAL A 590 -19.53 24.21 -13.65
N VAL A 591 -20.17 24.40 -12.50
CA VAL A 591 -21.63 24.41 -12.38
C VAL A 591 -22.22 25.62 -13.12
N GLU A 592 -21.61 26.80 -12.97
CA GLU A 592 -22.06 28.02 -13.63
C GLU A 592 -21.91 27.94 -15.15
N PHE A 593 -20.85 27.31 -15.65
CA PHE A 593 -20.66 27.04 -17.07
C PHE A 593 -21.86 26.31 -17.68
N LEU A 594 -22.31 25.23 -17.05
CA LEU A 594 -23.49 24.48 -17.49
C LEU A 594 -24.79 25.24 -17.24
N ARG A 595 -24.89 26.01 -16.15
CA ARG A 595 -26.09 26.82 -15.88
C ARG A 595 -26.30 27.89 -16.95
N GLN A 596 -25.23 28.59 -17.34
CA GLN A 596 -25.27 29.55 -18.43
C GLN A 596 -25.49 28.86 -19.77
N ALA A 597 -24.86 27.69 -20.01
CA ALA A 597 -25.11 26.90 -21.21
C ALA A 597 -26.58 26.49 -21.35
N ALA A 598 -27.22 26.09 -20.25
CA ALA A 598 -28.63 25.71 -20.23
C ALA A 598 -29.57 26.89 -20.54
N ALA A 599 -29.22 28.10 -20.07
CA ALA A 599 -30.04 29.31 -20.25
C ALA A 599 -29.81 30.01 -21.61
N ALA A 600 -28.60 29.96 -22.17
CA ALA A 600 -28.24 30.69 -23.38
C ALA A 600 -29.01 30.17 -24.62
N PRO A 601 -29.72 31.03 -25.37
CA PRO A 601 -30.41 30.64 -26.60
C PRO A 601 -29.47 30.19 -27.71
N GLU A 602 -28.23 30.68 -27.72
CA GLU A 602 -27.28 30.37 -28.78
C GLU A 602 -26.60 28.99 -28.60
N VAL A 603 -26.80 28.33 -27.46
CA VAL A 603 -26.26 26.99 -27.22
C VAL A 603 -27.17 25.96 -27.87
N LEU A 604 -26.59 25.13 -28.73
CA LEU A 604 -27.29 24.12 -29.51
C LEU A 604 -27.22 22.75 -28.83
N ALA A 605 -26.04 22.38 -28.32
CA ALA A 605 -25.81 21.06 -27.76
C ALA A 605 -24.87 21.10 -26.54
N ILE A 606 -25.08 20.17 -25.61
CA ILE A 606 -24.22 19.92 -24.45
C ILE A 606 -23.91 18.42 -24.41
N LYS A 607 -22.63 18.06 -24.35
CA LYS A 607 -22.17 16.68 -24.15
C LYS A 607 -21.35 16.58 -22.89
N GLN A 608 -21.61 15.60 -22.03
CA GLN A 608 -20.87 15.45 -20.78
C GLN A 608 -20.70 13.99 -20.36
N THR A 609 -19.52 13.67 -19.83
CA THR A 609 -19.27 12.42 -19.11
C THR A 609 -19.62 12.58 -17.64
N LEU A 610 -20.41 11.67 -17.07
CA LEU A 610 -20.69 11.60 -15.64
C LEU A 610 -20.18 10.28 -15.08
N TYR A 611 -19.24 10.39 -14.13
CA TYR A 611 -18.69 9.26 -13.39
C TYR A 611 -18.92 9.49 -11.90
N ARG A 612 -19.65 8.59 -11.25
CA ARG A 612 -19.99 8.64 -9.81
C ARG A 612 -20.65 9.96 -9.39
N THR A 613 -21.65 10.43 -10.12
CA THR A 613 -22.35 11.69 -9.80
C THR A 613 -23.73 11.40 -9.22
N GLY A 614 -24.08 11.99 -8.07
CA GLY A 614 -25.41 11.79 -7.49
C GLY A 614 -26.54 12.43 -8.32
N ALA A 615 -27.73 11.82 -8.29
CA ALA A 615 -28.93 12.30 -8.99
C ALA A 615 -29.36 13.72 -8.58
N ASP A 616 -29.01 14.17 -7.37
CA ASP A 616 -29.30 15.51 -6.85
C ASP A 616 -28.17 16.53 -7.08
N SER A 617 -27.20 16.19 -7.94
CA SER A 617 -26.11 17.09 -8.30
C SER A 617 -26.60 18.34 -9.04
N PRO A 618 -26.04 19.53 -8.75
CA PRO A 618 -26.37 20.76 -9.49
C PRO A 618 -25.99 20.69 -10.98
N ILE A 619 -25.01 19.84 -11.34
CA ILE A 619 -24.65 19.52 -12.73
C ILE A 619 -25.82 18.86 -13.45
N VAL A 620 -26.40 17.82 -12.83
CA VAL A 620 -27.54 17.06 -13.37
C VAL A 620 -28.75 17.97 -13.52
N ALA A 621 -29.02 18.80 -12.52
CA ALA A 621 -30.09 19.79 -12.60
C ALA A 621 -29.90 20.79 -13.75
N ALA A 622 -28.66 21.19 -14.06
CA ALA A 622 -28.37 22.07 -15.20
C ALA A 622 -28.58 21.36 -16.54
N LEU A 623 -28.16 20.11 -16.68
CA LEU A 623 -28.36 19.29 -17.88
C LEU A 623 -29.85 19.05 -18.16
N ILE A 624 -30.64 18.71 -17.14
CA ILE A 624 -32.10 18.57 -17.24
C ILE A 624 -32.74 19.88 -17.72
N ARG A 625 -32.32 21.02 -17.16
CA ARG A 625 -32.82 22.34 -17.61
C ARG A 625 -32.46 22.62 -19.07
N ALA A 626 -31.26 22.26 -19.50
CA ALA A 626 -30.84 22.43 -20.89
C ALA A 626 -31.69 21.59 -21.86
N ALA A 627 -31.95 20.33 -21.54
CA ALA A 627 -32.79 19.45 -22.34
C ALA A 627 -34.24 19.96 -22.43
N ARG A 628 -34.82 20.37 -21.29
CA ARG A 628 -36.15 21.00 -21.24
C ARG A 628 -36.22 22.32 -22.01
N ALA A 629 -35.09 23.01 -22.17
CA ALA A 629 -34.98 24.22 -23.00
C ALA A 629 -34.76 23.91 -24.49
N GLY A 630 -34.92 22.65 -24.93
CA GLY A 630 -34.85 22.22 -26.33
C GLY A 630 -33.44 22.03 -26.87
N LYS A 631 -32.42 22.01 -26.00
CA LYS A 631 -31.02 21.78 -26.41
C LYS A 631 -30.76 20.29 -26.55
N GLU A 632 -29.88 19.91 -27.49
CA GLU A 632 -29.45 18.53 -27.63
C GLU A 632 -28.48 18.18 -26.50
N VAL A 633 -28.92 17.41 -25.51
CA VAL A 633 -28.09 17.01 -24.37
C VAL A 633 -27.74 15.53 -24.46
N THR A 634 -26.44 15.23 -24.49
CA THR A 634 -25.91 13.87 -24.45
C THR A 634 -25.10 13.64 -23.18
N VAL A 635 -25.39 12.57 -22.45
CA VAL A 635 -24.66 12.22 -21.24
C VAL A 635 -24.14 10.80 -21.34
N VAL A 636 -22.84 10.63 -21.10
CA VAL A 636 -22.21 9.31 -21.02
C VAL A 636 -22.06 8.92 -19.54
N ILE A 637 -22.65 7.80 -19.14
CA ILE A 637 -22.66 7.30 -17.75
C ILE A 637 -22.01 5.93 -17.68
N GLU A 638 -21.09 5.74 -16.73
CA GLU A 638 -20.52 4.44 -16.41
C GLU A 638 -21.36 3.72 -15.34
N LEU A 639 -22.21 2.78 -15.75
CA LEU A 639 -23.06 2.03 -14.81
C LEU A 639 -22.27 1.08 -13.91
N ARG A 640 -21.11 0.57 -14.36
CA ARG A 640 -20.26 -0.38 -13.61
C ARG A 640 -19.19 0.34 -12.77
N ALA A 641 -19.45 1.59 -12.37
CA ALA A 641 -18.60 2.30 -11.43
C ALA A 641 -18.78 1.68 -10.03
N ARG A 642 -17.69 1.15 -9.49
CA ARG A 642 -17.70 0.38 -8.23
C ARG A 642 -18.25 1.20 -7.08
N PHE A 643 -19.20 0.61 -6.34
CA PHE A 643 -19.91 1.17 -5.16
C PHE A 643 -20.90 2.30 -5.45
N ASP A 644 -21.05 2.73 -6.71
CA ASP A 644 -21.93 3.81 -7.14
C ASP A 644 -23.03 3.33 -8.10
N GLU A 645 -23.18 2.03 -8.28
CA GLU A 645 -24.03 1.42 -9.31
C GLU A 645 -25.49 1.86 -9.15
N LYS A 646 -26.03 1.78 -7.92
CA LYS A 646 -27.40 2.23 -7.61
C LYS A 646 -27.60 3.70 -7.95
N ALA A 647 -26.68 4.56 -7.52
CA ALA A 647 -26.76 6.00 -7.74
C ALA A 647 -26.69 6.35 -9.23
N ASN A 648 -25.90 5.61 -10.02
CA ASN A 648 -25.80 5.79 -11.46
C ASN A 648 -27.06 5.30 -12.20
N ILE A 649 -27.71 4.23 -11.71
CA ILE A 649 -29.02 3.77 -12.22
C ILE A 649 -30.07 4.87 -12.00
N ASP A 650 -30.21 5.37 -10.77
CA ASP A 650 -31.17 6.44 -10.44
C ASP A 650 -30.91 7.73 -11.24
N LEU A 651 -29.62 8.06 -11.43
CA LEU A 651 -29.18 9.17 -12.27
C LEU A 651 -29.60 8.99 -13.73
N ALA A 652 -29.37 7.80 -14.31
CA ALA A 652 -29.69 7.51 -15.70
C ALA A 652 -31.18 7.66 -15.97
N SER A 653 -32.03 7.08 -15.11
CA SER A 653 -33.49 7.19 -15.21
C SER A 653 -33.96 8.65 -15.16
N LYS A 654 -33.46 9.43 -14.18
CA LYS A 654 -33.81 10.86 -14.02
C LYS A 654 -33.44 11.71 -15.24
N LEU A 655 -32.33 11.39 -15.92
CA LEU A 655 -31.90 12.07 -17.14
C LEU A 655 -32.76 11.67 -18.35
N GLN A 656 -33.06 10.38 -18.51
CA GLN A 656 -33.92 9.88 -19.59
C GLN A 656 -35.33 10.48 -19.53
N GLU A 657 -35.93 10.58 -18.33
CA GLU A 657 -37.22 11.25 -18.11
C GLU A 657 -37.24 12.72 -18.58
N ALA A 658 -36.07 13.38 -18.60
CA ALA A 658 -35.91 14.75 -19.08
C ALA A 658 -35.54 14.86 -20.57
N ALA A 659 -35.67 13.76 -21.33
CA ALA A 659 -35.28 13.65 -22.74
C ALA A 659 -33.78 13.91 -23.01
N VAL A 660 -32.91 13.66 -22.03
CA VAL A 660 -31.47 13.62 -22.23
C VAL A 660 -31.10 12.32 -22.94
N HIS A 661 -30.25 12.39 -23.95
CA HIS A 661 -29.71 11.20 -24.60
C HIS A 661 -28.62 10.56 -23.73
N VAL A 662 -29.00 9.54 -22.96
CA VAL A 662 -28.10 8.80 -22.08
C VAL A 662 -27.44 7.65 -22.83
N VAL A 663 -26.12 7.53 -22.71
CA VAL A 663 -25.30 6.48 -23.34
C VAL A 663 -24.43 5.81 -22.27
N TYR A 664 -24.35 4.47 -22.30
CA TYR A 664 -23.67 3.70 -21.25
C TYR A 664 -22.20 3.36 -21.55
N GLY A 665 -21.51 4.24 -22.29
CA GLY A 665 -20.12 4.01 -22.73
C GLY A 665 -20.01 2.99 -23.87
N VAL A 666 -18.83 2.39 -24.01
CA VAL A 666 -18.53 1.38 -25.03
C VAL A 666 -18.34 0.03 -24.35
N VAL A 667 -18.98 -1.01 -24.88
CA VAL A 667 -18.88 -2.39 -24.33
C VAL A 667 -17.40 -2.80 -24.21
N GLY A 668 -17.04 -3.38 -23.07
CA GLY A 668 -15.66 -3.78 -22.76
C GLY A 668 -14.71 -2.65 -22.34
N TYR A 669 -15.13 -1.38 -22.39
CA TYR A 669 -14.29 -0.22 -22.03
C TYR A 669 -15.00 0.73 -21.07
N LYS A 670 -14.45 0.88 -19.86
CA LYS A 670 -15.02 1.83 -18.90
C LYS A 670 -14.72 3.28 -19.29
N THR A 671 -15.73 4.14 -19.28
CA THR A 671 -15.54 5.57 -19.57
C THR A 671 -15.07 6.30 -18.32
N HIS A 672 -13.83 6.79 -18.33
CA HIS A 672 -13.22 7.48 -17.18
C HIS A 672 -12.62 8.84 -17.53
N ALA A 673 -12.66 9.25 -18.81
CA ALA A 673 -12.43 10.61 -19.25
C ALA A 673 -13.43 11.59 -18.60
N LYS A 674 -12.95 12.77 -18.17
CA LYS A 674 -13.81 13.83 -17.60
C LYS A 674 -13.88 15.03 -18.51
N MET A 675 -14.93 15.03 -19.32
CA MET A 675 -15.13 15.98 -20.40
C MET A 675 -16.52 16.58 -20.35
N CYS A 676 -16.58 17.87 -20.64
CA CYS A 676 -17.81 18.58 -20.96
C CYS A 676 -17.56 19.41 -22.21
N LEU A 677 -18.52 19.39 -23.14
CA LEU A 677 -18.50 20.12 -24.39
C LEU A 677 -19.82 20.88 -24.53
N VAL A 678 -19.74 22.18 -24.78
CA VAL A 678 -20.87 23.04 -25.11
C VAL A 678 -20.66 23.59 -26.52
N LEU A 679 -21.58 23.25 -27.43
CA LEU A 679 -21.61 23.76 -28.79
C LEU A 679 -22.49 25.01 -28.85
N ARG A 680 -21.87 26.16 -29.12
CA ARG A 680 -22.54 27.46 -29.18
C ARG A 680 -22.46 28.05 -30.59
N ARG A 681 -23.55 28.65 -31.05
CA ARG A 681 -23.59 29.46 -32.28
C ARG A 681 -23.19 30.90 -31.97
N GLU A 682 -22.18 31.41 -32.67
CA GLU A 682 -21.70 32.79 -32.52
C GLU A 682 -21.73 33.48 -33.89
N GLY A 683 -22.81 34.24 -34.13
CA GLY A 683 -23.09 34.76 -35.47
C GLY A 683 -23.30 33.62 -36.46
N LYS A 684 -22.39 33.49 -37.45
CA LYS A 684 -22.42 32.43 -38.46
C LYS A 684 -21.59 31.20 -38.10
N GLU A 685 -20.76 31.28 -37.08
CA GLU A 685 -19.84 30.21 -36.71
C GLU A 685 -20.42 29.31 -35.60
N LEU A 686 -19.99 28.06 -35.59
CA LEU A 686 -20.17 27.15 -34.47
C LEU A 686 -18.86 27.06 -33.70
N ARG A 687 -18.94 27.20 -32.39
CA ARG A 687 -17.78 27.17 -31.50
C ARG A 687 -17.97 26.15 -30.40
N ASN A 688 -16.92 25.36 -30.19
CA ASN A 688 -16.82 24.41 -29.10
C ASN A 688 -16.21 25.11 -27.88
N TYR A 689 -16.91 25.02 -26.75
CA TYR A 689 -16.38 25.36 -25.44
C TYR A 689 -16.25 24.07 -24.64
N VAL A 690 -15.06 23.81 -24.09
CA VAL A 690 -14.79 22.56 -23.37
C VAL A 690 -14.38 22.82 -21.94
N HIS A 691 -14.70 21.87 -21.08
CA HIS A 691 -14.06 21.69 -19.78
C HIS A 691 -13.47 20.27 -19.71
N LEU A 692 -12.18 20.17 -19.37
CA LEU A 692 -11.45 18.91 -19.23
C LEU A 692 -10.89 18.81 -17.81
N GLY A 693 -11.12 17.69 -17.13
CA GLY A 693 -10.71 17.50 -15.74
C GLY A 693 -9.82 16.28 -15.54
N THR A 694 -8.92 16.36 -14.55
CA THR A 694 -8.25 15.17 -13.98
C THR A 694 -9.21 14.39 -13.05
N GLY A 695 -10.18 15.09 -12.47
CA GLY A 695 -11.16 14.60 -11.48
C GLY A 695 -12.60 14.58 -11.97
N ASN A 696 -13.47 13.93 -11.18
CA ASN A 696 -14.90 13.72 -11.48
C ASN A 696 -15.73 15.01 -11.32
N TYR A 697 -16.89 15.06 -11.99
CA TYR A 697 -17.88 16.14 -11.86
C TYR A 697 -18.74 16.01 -10.58
N HIS A 698 -18.11 15.81 -9.43
CA HIS A 698 -18.78 15.65 -8.14
C HIS A 698 -18.39 16.75 -7.14
N PRO A 699 -19.29 17.69 -6.80
CA PRO A 699 -18.96 18.85 -5.95
C PRO A 699 -18.37 18.50 -4.58
N LYS A 700 -18.83 17.44 -3.91
CA LYS A 700 -18.27 17.02 -2.61
C LYS A 700 -16.84 16.52 -2.72
N THR A 701 -16.51 15.64 -3.69
CA THR A 701 -15.12 15.16 -3.85
C THR A 701 -14.19 16.27 -4.29
N ALA A 702 -14.68 17.25 -5.07
CA ALA A 702 -13.91 18.44 -5.45
C ALA A 702 -13.53 19.36 -4.26
N GLN A 703 -14.05 19.11 -3.05
CA GLN A 703 -13.62 19.78 -1.82
C GLN A 703 -12.52 19.01 -1.07
N LEU A 704 -12.30 17.74 -1.44
CA LEU A 704 -11.39 16.83 -0.76
C LEU A 704 -10.20 16.41 -1.64
N TYR A 705 -10.37 16.39 -2.96
CA TYR A 705 -9.41 15.84 -3.92
C TYR A 705 -8.69 16.96 -4.64
N THR A 706 -7.37 16.82 -4.84
CA THR A 706 -6.60 17.75 -5.67
C THR A 706 -6.79 17.42 -7.14
N ASP A 707 -7.33 18.35 -7.92
CA ASP A 707 -7.63 18.11 -9.34
C ASP A 707 -7.52 19.38 -10.16
N TYR A 708 -7.04 19.23 -11.40
CA TYR A 708 -7.02 20.32 -12.38
C TYR A 708 -8.24 20.25 -13.31
N GLY A 709 -8.80 21.42 -13.60
CA GLY A 709 -9.88 21.62 -14.58
C GLY A 709 -9.51 22.71 -15.58
N LEU A 710 -9.49 22.40 -16.88
CA LEU A 710 -9.17 23.34 -17.95
C LEU A 710 -10.44 23.73 -18.71
N PHE A 711 -10.77 25.02 -18.72
CA PHE A 711 -11.68 25.58 -19.71
C PHE A 711 -10.92 26.08 -20.93
N SER A 712 -11.43 25.76 -22.12
CA SER A 712 -10.88 26.23 -23.38
C SER A 712 -11.94 26.39 -24.47
N CYS A 713 -11.67 27.24 -25.44
CA CYS A 713 -12.36 27.25 -26.73
C CYS A 713 -11.39 27.08 -27.90
N ASN A 714 -10.23 26.48 -27.67
CA ASN A 714 -9.27 26.12 -28.73
C ASN A 714 -9.96 25.22 -29.76
N LYS A 715 -9.87 25.59 -31.04
CA LYS A 715 -10.60 24.94 -32.12
C LYS A 715 -10.23 23.46 -32.29
N GLU A 716 -8.95 23.14 -32.25
CA GLU A 716 -8.45 21.77 -32.42
C GLU A 716 -8.76 20.91 -31.20
N LEU A 717 -8.56 21.44 -29.99
CA LEU A 717 -8.90 20.74 -28.76
C LEU A 717 -10.42 20.46 -28.67
N GLY A 718 -11.25 21.45 -29.00
CA GLY A 718 -12.71 21.28 -29.02
C GLY A 718 -13.17 20.28 -30.07
N GLU A 719 -12.50 20.23 -31.22
CA GLU A 719 -12.77 19.23 -32.26
C GLU A 719 -12.37 17.82 -31.82
N ASP A 720 -11.23 17.66 -31.14
CA ASP A 720 -10.82 16.37 -30.57
C ASP A 720 -11.83 15.87 -29.54
N VAL A 721 -12.25 16.72 -28.60
CA VAL A 721 -13.28 16.35 -27.60
C VAL A 721 -14.59 15.93 -28.28
N ARG A 722 -15.00 16.64 -29.33
CA ARG A 722 -16.18 16.28 -30.14
C ARG A 722 -16.01 14.90 -30.78
N ARG A 723 -14.82 14.57 -31.30
CA ARG A 723 -14.51 13.25 -31.88
C ARG A 723 -14.53 12.14 -30.83
N VAL A 724 -13.98 12.38 -29.64
CA VAL A 724 -14.06 11.40 -28.54
C VAL A 724 -15.51 11.14 -28.13
N PHE A 725 -16.34 12.18 -28.01
CA PHE A 725 -17.78 11.98 -27.76
C PHE A 725 -18.47 11.22 -28.90
N ALA A 726 -18.17 11.54 -30.16
CA ALA A 726 -18.72 10.81 -31.30
C ALA A 726 -18.35 9.32 -31.24
N GLN A 727 -17.13 8.99 -30.83
CA GLN A 727 -16.69 7.62 -30.64
C GLN A 727 -17.41 6.91 -29.48
N LEU A 728 -17.65 7.60 -28.37
CA LEU A 728 -18.41 7.04 -27.23
C LEU A 728 -19.88 6.75 -27.58
N THR A 729 -20.43 7.41 -28.60
CA THR A 729 -21.84 7.30 -28.98
C THR A 729 -22.11 6.59 -30.31
N SER A 730 -21.08 6.31 -31.13
CA SER A 730 -21.25 5.76 -32.48
C SER A 730 -20.30 4.61 -32.77
N LEU A 731 -20.69 3.75 -33.71
CA LEU A 731 -19.90 2.60 -34.20
C LEU A 731 -18.83 2.99 -35.24
N GLY A 732 -18.38 4.26 -35.24
CA GLY A 732 -17.44 4.80 -36.21
C GLY A 732 -15.99 4.34 -36.01
N LYS A 733 -15.17 4.40 -37.08
CA LYS A 733 -13.72 4.13 -37.00
C LYS A 733 -13.00 5.20 -36.18
N VAL A 734 -11.90 4.81 -35.52
CA VAL A 734 -11.01 5.71 -34.80
C VAL A 734 -10.49 6.81 -35.72
N THR A 735 -10.74 8.06 -35.36
CA THR A 735 -10.23 9.23 -36.08
C THR A 735 -8.98 9.76 -35.40
N GLN A 736 -7.99 10.16 -36.20
CA GLN A 736 -6.80 10.84 -35.69
C GLN A 736 -7.19 12.11 -34.92
N LEU A 737 -6.63 12.29 -33.72
CA LEU A 737 -6.80 13.48 -32.89
C LEU A 737 -5.64 14.45 -33.17
N ASN A 738 -5.86 15.74 -32.93
CA ASN A 738 -4.88 16.79 -33.20
C ASN A 738 -3.94 17.03 -32.01
N LYS A 739 -4.50 17.14 -30.80
CA LYS A 739 -3.84 17.52 -29.56
C LYS A 739 -4.03 16.50 -28.44
N LEU A 740 -5.22 15.90 -28.33
CA LEU A 740 -5.52 14.94 -27.27
C LEU A 740 -4.77 13.63 -27.49
N LEU A 741 -4.25 13.07 -26.40
CA LEU A 741 -3.90 11.67 -26.32
C LEU A 741 -5.05 10.91 -25.64
N GLN A 742 -5.46 9.78 -26.22
CA GLN A 742 -6.64 9.04 -25.80
C GLN A 742 -6.30 7.57 -25.57
N SER A 743 -6.73 7.01 -24.43
CA SER A 743 -6.71 5.56 -24.23
C SER A 743 -7.93 4.90 -24.87
N PRO A 744 -7.81 3.70 -25.47
CA PRO A 744 -6.61 2.85 -25.57
C PRO A 744 -5.74 3.07 -26.82
N PHE A 745 -5.90 4.19 -27.54
CA PHE A 745 -5.33 4.34 -28.88
C PHE A 745 -3.95 5.01 -28.92
N THR A 746 -3.87 6.26 -28.45
CA THR A 746 -2.67 7.11 -28.62
C THR A 746 -1.99 7.45 -27.29
N LEU A 747 -2.67 7.25 -26.15
CA LEU A 747 -2.15 7.65 -24.84
C LEU A 747 -0.85 6.96 -24.45
N HIS A 748 -0.87 5.63 -24.37
CA HIS A 748 0.28 4.85 -23.93
C HIS A 748 1.51 5.10 -24.82
N LYS A 749 1.33 4.90 -26.13
CA LYS A 749 2.37 5.18 -27.13
C LYS A 749 2.89 6.63 -27.06
N GLY A 750 1.99 7.60 -26.95
CA GLY A 750 2.36 9.02 -26.91
C GLY A 750 3.15 9.42 -25.65
N ILE A 751 2.91 8.77 -24.51
CA ILE A 751 3.74 8.94 -23.31
C ILE A 751 5.12 8.30 -23.51
N LEU A 752 5.18 7.07 -24.04
CA LEU A 752 6.45 6.39 -24.31
C LEU A 752 7.33 7.20 -25.29
N GLU A 753 6.76 7.71 -26.39
CA GLU A 753 7.47 8.55 -27.36
C GLU A 753 8.08 9.81 -26.72
N LYS A 754 7.41 10.40 -25.73
CA LYS A 754 7.94 11.56 -24.98
C LYS A 754 9.08 11.17 -24.06
N ILE A 755 9.01 10.01 -23.42
CA ILE A 755 10.12 9.46 -22.60
C ILE A 755 11.33 9.17 -23.48
N GLU A 756 11.15 8.52 -24.64
CA GLU A 756 12.24 8.28 -25.61
C GLU A 756 12.89 9.56 -26.14
N ARG A 757 12.10 10.62 -26.29
CA ARG A 757 12.62 11.93 -26.67
C ARG A 757 13.53 12.51 -25.59
N GLU A 758 13.15 12.43 -24.31
CA GLU A 758 14.02 12.86 -23.20
C GLU A 758 15.31 12.03 -23.14
N ILE A 759 15.24 10.71 -23.37
CA ILE A 759 16.42 9.85 -23.50
C ILE A 759 17.35 10.36 -24.60
N THR A 760 16.79 10.70 -25.76
CA THR A 760 17.56 11.22 -26.90
C THR A 760 18.20 12.56 -26.57
N HIS A 761 17.51 13.44 -25.87
CA HIS A 761 18.08 14.72 -25.41
C HIS A 761 19.23 14.51 -24.43
N ALA A 762 19.05 13.65 -23.41
CA ALA A 762 20.10 13.37 -22.43
C ALA A 762 21.36 12.77 -23.07
N LYS A 763 21.21 11.81 -23.99
CA LYS A 763 22.33 11.20 -24.73
C LYS A 763 23.09 12.21 -25.59
N ASN A 764 22.43 13.30 -26.01
CA ASN A 764 23.03 14.39 -26.76
C ASN A 764 23.55 15.54 -25.86
N GLY A 765 23.57 15.35 -24.54
CA GLY A 765 24.02 16.37 -23.57
C GLY A 765 23.07 17.57 -23.42
N LYS A 766 21.82 17.42 -23.84
CA LYS A 766 20.78 18.47 -23.75
C LYS A 766 19.99 18.35 -22.43
N PRO A 767 19.37 19.44 -21.95
CA PRO A 767 18.49 19.39 -20.78
C PRO A 767 17.35 18.38 -20.98
N ALA A 768 17.32 17.37 -20.11
CA ALA A 768 16.32 16.32 -20.12
C ALA A 768 15.86 16.03 -18.68
N LYS A 769 14.54 16.12 -18.45
CA LYS A 769 13.92 15.90 -17.13
C LYS A 769 12.48 15.48 -17.30
N ILE A 770 12.06 14.52 -16.51
CA ILE A 770 10.69 14.00 -16.46
C ILE A 770 10.13 14.24 -15.06
N ILE A 771 8.97 14.87 -14.97
CA ILE A 771 8.21 14.99 -13.73
C ILE A 771 6.82 14.40 -13.96
N ILE A 772 6.43 13.39 -13.19
CA ILE A 772 5.12 12.74 -13.30
C ILE A 772 4.44 12.75 -11.95
N GLN A 773 3.26 13.35 -11.86
CA GLN A 773 2.36 13.22 -10.72
C GLN A 773 1.21 12.29 -11.13
N VAL A 774 0.98 11.20 -10.41
CA VAL A 774 -0.12 10.24 -10.66
C VAL A 774 -0.56 9.57 -9.36
N ASN A 775 -1.70 8.87 -9.39
CA ASN A 775 -2.13 8.08 -8.24
C ASN A 775 -1.45 6.71 -8.21
N ALA A 776 -1.06 6.19 -9.38
CA ALA A 776 -0.44 4.88 -9.48
C ALA A 776 0.48 4.70 -10.71
N ILE A 777 1.52 3.88 -10.53
CA ILE A 777 2.42 3.39 -11.59
C ILE A 777 2.51 1.86 -11.45
N VAL A 778 2.07 1.14 -12.48
CA VAL A 778 2.01 -0.33 -12.52
C VAL A 778 2.36 -0.88 -13.91
N GLU A 779 2.04 -0.16 -14.98
CA GLU A 779 2.21 -0.68 -16.35
C GLU A 779 3.69 -0.87 -16.71
N GLU A 780 4.02 -2.07 -17.15
CA GLU A 780 5.38 -2.60 -17.22
C GLU A 780 6.23 -1.86 -18.25
N GLN A 781 5.70 -1.57 -19.45
CA GLN A 781 6.47 -0.90 -20.50
C GLN A 781 6.79 0.56 -20.14
N SER A 782 5.88 1.25 -19.45
CA SER A 782 6.12 2.58 -18.91
C SER A 782 7.21 2.55 -17.84
N ILE A 783 7.19 1.57 -16.93
CA ILE A 783 8.25 1.39 -15.91
C ILE A 783 9.60 1.16 -16.58
N GLN A 784 9.67 0.26 -17.55
CA GLN A 784 10.89 -0.02 -18.32
C GLN A 784 11.39 1.20 -19.09
N ALA A 785 10.49 2.01 -19.67
CA ALA A 785 10.87 3.26 -20.32
C ALA A 785 11.45 4.28 -19.34
N LEU A 786 10.91 4.37 -18.12
CA LEU A 786 11.46 5.22 -17.05
C LEU A 786 12.84 4.72 -16.58
N TYR A 787 13.05 3.40 -16.47
CA TYR A 787 14.38 2.83 -16.22
C TYR A 787 15.37 3.18 -17.33
N ARG A 788 14.99 3.04 -18.60
CA ARG A 788 15.82 3.46 -19.74
C ARG A 788 16.13 4.96 -19.72
N ALA A 789 15.18 5.79 -19.28
CA ALA A 789 15.40 7.22 -19.08
C ALA A 789 16.46 7.49 -18.01
N SER A 790 16.34 6.83 -16.86
CA SER A 790 17.34 6.91 -15.79
C SER A 790 18.73 6.45 -16.25
N GLN A 791 18.83 5.31 -16.94
CA GLN A 791 20.08 4.79 -17.50
C GLN A 791 20.74 5.75 -18.50
N ALA A 792 19.94 6.56 -19.19
CA ALA A 792 20.44 7.57 -20.13
C ALA A 792 20.85 8.90 -19.45
N GLY A 793 20.73 9.00 -18.13
CA GLY A 793 21.04 10.22 -17.36
C GLY A 793 19.89 11.23 -17.28
N VAL A 794 18.66 10.85 -17.65
CA VAL A 794 17.49 11.72 -17.48
C VAL A 794 17.13 11.78 -15.99
N GLU A 795 16.97 12.98 -15.44
CA GLU A 795 16.43 13.16 -14.09
C GLU A 795 14.92 12.85 -14.09
N VAL A 796 14.49 11.85 -13.32
CA VAL A 796 13.09 11.41 -13.23
C VAL A 796 12.55 11.64 -11.82
N LYS A 797 11.54 12.49 -11.69
CA LYS A 797 10.85 12.79 -10.43
C LYS A 797 9.41 12.32 -10.49
N LEU A 798 9.04 11.35 -9.65
CA LEU A 798 7.70 10.77 -9.63
C LEU A 798 7.01 11.14 -8.31
N ILE A 799 5.83 11.77 -8.41
CA ILE A 799 4.93 12.05 -7.28
C ILE A 799 3.77 11.06 -7.36
N VAL A 800 3.89 9.94 -6.62
CA VAL A 800 2.95 8.81 -6.66
C VAL A 800 2.34 8.61 -5.30
N ARG A 801 1.09 9.05 -5.09
CA ARG A 801 0.48 8.93 -3.76
C ARG A 801 0.13 7.49 -3.36
N GLY A 802 -0.30 6.66 -4.30
CA GLY A 802 -0.84 5.33 -4.06
C GLY A 802 0.16 4.21 -4.40
N ILE A 803 -0.18 3.42 -5.43
CA ILE A 803 0.54 2.21 -5.83
C ILE A 803 1.72 2.58 -6.73
N CYS A 804 2.92 2.14 -6.39
CA CYS A 804 4.08 2.20 -7.27
C CYS A 804 4.74 0.82 -7.33
N CYS A 805 4.77 0.23 -8.54
CA CYS A 805 5.47 -1.03 -8.82
C CYS A 805 6.92 -0.81 -9.27
N LEU A 806 7.33 0.43 -9.53
CA LEU A 806 8.71 0.80 -9.87
C LEU A 806 9.58 0.83 -8.60
N ARG A 807 10.80 0.29 -8.66
CA ARG A 807 11.85 0.40 -7.63
C ARG A 807 12.83 1.54 -7.94
N PRO A 808 12.87 2.62 -7.14
CA PRO A 808 13.85 3.70 -7.30
C PRO A 808 15.22 3.31 -6.72
N GLY A 809 16.28 4.02 -7.13
CA GLY A 809 17.60 3.96 -6.50
C GLY A 809 18.42 2.69 -6.75
N ILE A 810 18.04 1.84 -7.71
CA ILE A 810 18.79 0.64 -8.06
C ILE A 810 19.99 1.04 -8.94
N PRO A 811 21.24 0.73 -8.54
CA PRO A 811 22.44 1.04 -9.31
C PRO A 811 22.37 0.55 -10.76
N GLY A 812 22.72 1.41 -11.72
CA GLY A 812 22.66 1.08 -13.14
C GLY A 812 21.26 0.93 -13.74
N VAL A 813 20.19 1.14 -12.97
CA VAL A 813 18.79 1.01 -13.43
C VAL A 813 18.00 2.28 -13.13
N SER A 814 17.88 2.65 -11.86
CA SER A 814 16.96 3.69 -11.38
C SER A 814 17.59 4.72 -10.44
N GLU A 815 18.92 4.90 -10.48
CA GLU A 815 19.67 5.89 -9.68
C GLU A 815 19.19 7.33 -9.89
N ASN A 816 18.69 7.65 -11.08
CA ASN A 816 18.17 8.97 -11.42
C ASN A 816 16.64 9.09 -11.21
N ILE A 817 16.01 8.08 -10.59
CA ILE A 817 14.58 8.07 -10.29
C ILE A 817 14.35 8.28 -8.79
N GLU A 818 13.64 9.35 -8.45
CA GLU A 818 13.09 9.56 -7.11
C GLU A 818 11.58 9.36 -7.15
N VAL A 819 11.05 8.56 -6.22
CA VAL A 819 9.61 8.41 -6.03
C VAL A 819 9.21 8.95 -4.67
N ARG A 820 8.32 9.93 -4.70
CA ARG A 820 7.78 10.63 -3.55
C ARG A 820 6.27 10.46 -3.49
N ALA A 821 5.71 10.35 -2.30
CA ALA A 821 4.29 10.41 -2.06
C ALA A 821 3.96 11.52 -1.06
N ILE A 822 2.87 12.25 -1.31
CA ILE A 822 2.35 13.27 -0.39
C ILE A 822 1.05 12.74 0.21
N ILE A 823 1.00 12.64 1.53
CA ILE A 823 -0.21 12.29 2.29
C ILE A 823 -0.51 13.45 3.24
N GLY A 824 -1.51 14.25 2.89
CA GLY A 824 -1.91 15.44 3.64
C GLY A 824 -3.42 15.55 3.80
N ARG A 825 -3.88 16.76 4.09
CA ARG A 825 -5.30 17.10 4.30
C ARG A 825 -6.15 16.74 3.09
N PHE A 826 -5.65 17.08 1.90
CA PHE A 826 -6.33 16.79 0.65
C PHE A 826 -5.80 15.50 0.04
N LEU A 827 -6.67 14.76 -0.64
CA LEU A 827 -6.30 13.55 -1.34
C LEU A 827 -5.67 13.92 -2.68
N GLU A 828 -4.36 13.64 -2.83
CA GLU A 828 -3.68 13.90 -4.09
C GLU A 828 -4.29 13.08 -5.24
N HIS A 829 -4.91 13.72 -6.23
CA HIS A 829 -5.65 13.00 -7.28
C HIS A 829 -5.31 13.42 -8.71
N ALA A 830 -4.70 14.59 -8.88
CA ALA A 830 -4.23 15.10 -10.16
C ALA A 830 -3.28 14.11 -10.85
N ARG A 831 -3.39 14.02 -12.18
CA ARG A 831 -2.40 13.34 -13.02
C ARG A 831 -1.77 14.32 -13.98
N ILE A 832 -0.48 14.59 -13.79
CA ILE A 832 0.32 15.52 -14.59
C ILE A 832 1.53 14.79 -15.16
N TYR A 833 1.82 15.03 -16.43
CA TYR A 833 3.03 14.57 -17.11
C TYR A 833 3.79 15.78 -17.66
N ALA A 834 4.99 16.03 -17.16
CA ALA A 834 5.84 17.15 -17.57
C ALA A 834 7.20 16.66 -18.10
N PHE A 835 7.61 17.21 -19.23
CA PHE A 835 8.84 16.85 -19.95
C PHE A 835 9.64 18.12 -20.25
N ALA A 836 10.95 18.12 -20.00
CA ALA A 836 11.80 19.29 -20.22
C ALA A 836 11.96 19.66 -21.69
N ASN A 837 12.07 18.65 -22.56
CA ASN A 837 12.10 18.77 -24.01
C ASN A 837 13.07 19.85 -24.50
N ASP A 838 14.34 19.77 -24.07
CA ASP A 838 15.40 20.72 -24.46
C ASP A 838 15.03 22.19 -24.18
N GLY A 839 14.34 22.43 -23.06
CA GLY A 839 13.88 23.75 -22.64
C GLY A 839 12.52 24.18 -23.22
N ASN A 840 11.96 23.45 -24.19
CA ASN A 840 10.60 23.68 -24.69
C ASN A 840 9.59 22.79 -23.95
N GLN A 841 9.44 23.08 -22.65
CA GLN A 841 8.68 22.26 -21.71
C GLN A 841 7.27 21.92 -22.22
N GLU A 842 6.90 20.65 -22.09
CA GLU A 842 5.55 20.17 -22.36
C GLU A 842 4.91 19.67 -21.08
N VAL A 843 3.70 20.15 -20.77
CA VAL A 843 2.92 19.72 -19.60
C VAL A 843 1.56 19.23 -20.06
N TYR A 844 1.16 18.06 -19.58
CA TYR A 844 -0.14 17.45 -19.85
C TYR A 844 -0.86 17.17 -18.54
N ALA A 845 -2.18 17.36 -18.54
CA ALA A 845 -3.07 16.88 -17.50
C ALA A 845 -3.89 15.70 -18.02
N SER A 846 -4.20 14.74 -17.15
CA SER A 846 -4.76 13.45 -17.56
C SER A 846 -5.84 12.93 -16.60
N SER A 847 -6.77 12.14 -17.14
CA SER A 847 -7.68 11.33 -16.33
C SER A 847 -7.10 9.94 -16.00
N ALA A 848 -5.99 9.56 -16.65
CA ALA A 848 -5.33 8.26 -16.54
C ALA A 848 -4.12 8.27 -15.60
N ASP A 849 -3.96 7.19 -14.84
CA ASP A 849 -2.72 6.78 -14.19
C ASP A 849 -1.90 5.86 -15.11
N LEU A 850 -0.63 5.55 -14.78
CA LEU A 850 0.20 4.58 -15.52
C LEU A 850 -0.13 3.14 -15.11
N MET A 851 -1.34 2.68 -15.41
CA MET A 851 -1.78 1.30 -15.14
C MET A 851 -2.38 0.63 -16.36
N ASN A 852 -2.22 -0.69 -16.47
CA ASN A 852 -2.75 -1.50 -17.56
C ASN A 852 -4.22 -1.20 -17.92
N ARG A 853 -5.11 -1.10 -16.93
CA ARG A 853 -6.53 -0.78 -17.17
C ARG A 853 -6.75 0.63 -17.72
N ASN A 854 -5.94 1.61 -17.32
CA ASN A 854 -6.06 3.01 -17.75
C ASN A 854 -5.44 3.21 -19.13
N MET A 855 -4.43 2.41 -19.48
CA MET A 855 -3.74 2.50 -20.76
C MET A 855 -4.49 1.74 -21.86
N PHE A 856 -5.14 0.61 -21.53
CA PHE A 856 -5.64 -0.33 -22.55
C PHE A 856 -7.12 -0.75 -22.43
N ARG A 857 -7.78 -0.53 -21.28
CA ARG A 857 -9.13 -1.06 -21.00
C ARG A 857 -10.15 0.03 -20.62
N ARG A 858 -9.79 1.29 -20.77
CA ARG A 858 -10.63 2.45 -20.44
C ARG A 858 -10.57 3.49 -21.54
N VAL A 859 -11.61 4.30 -21.62
CA VAL A 859 -11.57 5.54 -22.38
C VAL A 859 -11.11 6.64 -21.44
N GLU A 860 -9.86 7.07 -21.61
CA GLU A 860 -9.19 8.14 -20.87
C GLU A 860 -8.73 9.23 -21.82
N ILE A 861 -8.52 10.44 -21.28
CA ILE A 861 -7.93 11.56 -22.02
C ILE A 861 -6.71 12.13 -21.29
N CYS A 862 -5.75 12.58 -22.08
CA CYS A 862 -4.61 13.37 -21.64
C CYS A 862 -4.49 14.56 -22.58
N PHE A 863 -4.50 15.76 -22.02
CA PHE A 863 -4.63 17.01 -22.75
C PHE A 863 -3.49 17.97 -22.42
N PRO A 864 -2.93 18.66 -23.43
CA PRO A 864 -1.81 19.57 -23.22
C PRO A 864 -2.24 20.87 -22.53
N ILE A 865 -1.35 21.43 -21.71
CA ILE A 865 -1.46 22.77 -21.15
C ILE A 865 -0.49 23.68 -21.92
N GLU A 866 -0.98 24.30 -22.99
CA GLU A 866 -0.11 25.03 -23.95
C GLU A 866 0.21 26.47 -23.50
N SER A 867 -0.66 27.08 -22.69
CA SER A 867 -0.43 28.43 -22.19
C SER A 867 0.77 28.46 -21.25
N LYS A 868 1.80 29.23 -21.61
CA LYS A 868 3.02 29.41 -20.81
C LYS A 868 2.75 29.83 -19.37
N ARG A 869 1.75 30.69 -19.16
CA ARG A 869 1.34 31.08 -17.82
C ARG A 869 0.76 29.91 -17.01
N LEU A 870 -0.05 29.05 -17.66
CA LEU A 870 -0.74 27.96 -16.99
C LEU A 870 0.19 26.77 -16.72
N TYR A 871 1.03 26.38 -17.68
CA TYR A 871 1.95 25.29 -17.43
C TYR A 871 3.04 25.69 -16.42
N ASN A 872 3.51 26.94 -16.40
CA ASN A 872 4.44 27.41 -15.36
C ASN A 872 3.81 27.38 -13.96
N ARG A 873 2.50 27.64 -13.84
CA ARG A 873 1.77 27.47 -12.57
C ARG A 873 1.80 26.02 -12.12
N ILE A 874 1.52 25.07 -13.01
CA ILE A 874 1.56 23.64 -12.69
C ILE A 874 2.99 23.19 -12.33
N LEU A 875 4.01 23.68 -13.03
CA LEU A 875 5.40 23.35 -12.71
C LEU A 875 5.84 23.91 -11.35
N HIS A 876 5.35 25.09 -10.96
CA HIS A 876 5.53 25.64 -9.62
C HIS A 876 4.86 24.76 -8.56
N ASP A 877 3.61 24.36 -8.79
CA ASP A 877 2.89 23.45 -7.87
C ASP A 877 3.63 22.11 -7.72
N LEU A 878 4.16 21.54 -8.82
CA LEU A 878 5.00 20.33 -8.80
C LEU A 878 6.32 20.53 -8.04
N ASP A 879 6.99 21.67 -8.21
CA ASP A 879 8.20 22.00 -7.47
C ASP A 879 7.95 22.10 -5.95
N LEU A 880 6.81 22.68 -5.54
CA LEU A 880 6.40 22.68 -4.13
C LEU A 880 6.23 21.26 -3.59
N TYR A 881 5.59 20.35 -4.33
CA TYR A 881 5.49 18.95 -3.92
C TYR A 881 6.86 18.24 -3.84
N LEU A 882 7.79 18.57 -4.73
CA LEU A 882 9.17 18.04 -4.70
C LEU A 882 10.04 18.64 -3.58
N LYS A 883 9.65 19.80 -3.04
CA LYS A 883 10.32 20.44 -1.89
C LYS A 883 9.68 20.15 -0.55
N ASP A 884 8.47 19.59 -0.54
CA ASP A 884 7.75 19.25 0.70
C ASP A 884 8.62 18.40 1.64
N ASN A 885 8.79 18.86 2.87
CA ASN A 885 9.62 18.20 3.89
C ASN A 885 8.82 17.92 5.18
N THR A 886 7.49 17.88 5.08
CA THR A 886 6.59 17.70 6.23
C THR A 886 5.59 16.56 6.02
N GLN A 887 5.07 16.41 4.79
CA GLN A 887 4.04 15.44 4.40
C GLN A 887 4.56 14.42 3.38
N ALA A 888 5.80 14.59 2.92
CA ALA A 888 6.43 13.74 1.93
C ALA A 888 6.95 12.42 2.50
N TRP A 889 6.81 11.37 1.70
CA TRP A 889 7.35 10.03 1.94
C TRP A 889 8.14 9.58 0.72
N LEU A 890 9.37 9.12 0.92
CA LEU A 890 10.23 8.62 -0.15
C LEU A 890 10.17 7.09 -0.20
N LEU A 891 9.81 6.56 -1.37
CA LEU A 891 9.87 5.12 -1.62
C LEU A 891 11.33 4.68 -1.67
N GLN A 892 11.65 3.64 -0.91
CA GLN A 892 12.97 3.02 -0.86
C GLN A 892 13.04 1.81 -1.81
N PRO A 893 14.24 1.33 -2.17
CA PRO A 893 14.42 0.20 -3.08
C PRO A 893 13.75 -1.11 -2.60
N ASP A 894 13.58 -1.28 -1.29
CA ASP A 894 12.93 -2.44 -0.66
C ASP A 894 11.39 -2.40 -0.73
N GLY A 895 10.81 -1.29 -1.19
CA GLY A 895 9.36 -1.09 -1.28
C GLY A 895 8.74 -0.38 -0.07
N CYS A 896 9.52 -0.13 0.99
CA CYS A 896 9.07 0.63 2.15
C CYS A 896 9.11 2.13 1.87
N TYR A 897 8.35 2.91 2.64
CA TYR A 897 8.39 4.37 2.58
C TYR A 897 9.03 4.98 3.82
N LEU A 898 9.99 5.89 3.61
CA LEU A 898 10.57 6.71 4.65
C LEU A 898 9.88 8.08 4.68
N GLN A 899 9.33 8.49 5.82
CA GLN A 899 8.79 9.84 5.98
C GLN A 899 9.95 10.84 6.02
N LEU A 900 9.88 11.90 5.21
CA LEU A 900 10.76 13.04 5.37
C LEU A 900 10.33 13.81 6.61
N LEU A 901 11.20 13.81 7.61
CA LEU A 901 11.04 14.63 8.80
C LEU A 901 11.85 15.91 8.61
N HIS A 902 11.22 17.04 8.94
CA HIS A 902 11.86 18.33 8.95
C HIS A 902 13.11 18.33 9.85
N VAL A 903 14.27 18.62 9.27
CA VAL A 903 15.50 18.90 10.03
C VAL A 903 15.46 20.37 10.45
N THR A 904 15.75 20.68 11.71
CA THR A 904 15.55 22.00 12.36
C THR A 904 16.21 23.21 11.67
N ASN A 905 17.06 23.00 10.66
CA ASN A 905 17.83 24.05 9.99
C ASN A 905 17.26 24.47 8.62
N ASP A 906 16.29 23.75 8.06
CA ASP A 906 15.64 24.13 6.80
C ASP A 906 14.31 24.88 7.09
N GLU A 907 13.71 25.56 6.10
CA GLU A 907 12.35 26.07 6.26
C GLU A 907 11.32 24.95 6.05
N PRO A 908 10.24 24.86 6.86
CA PRO A 908 9.21 23.86 6.67
C PRO A 908 8.37 24.20 5.43
N VAL A 909 8.35 23.27 4.48
CA VAL A 909 7.53 23.36 3.26
C VAL A 909 6.43 22.30 3.34
N GLN A 910 5.19 22.78 3.39
CA GLN A 910 3.98 21.96 3.32
C GLN A 910 3.19 22.36 2.07
N ALA A 911 3.34 21.60 0.99
CA ALA A 911 2.92 21.99 -0.35
C ALA A 911 1.44 22.40 -0.42
N GLN A 912 0.55 21.59 0.17
CA GLN A 912 -0.89 21.87 0.19
C GLN A 912 -1.23 23.19 0.89
N SER A 913 -0.53 23.52 1.98
CA SER A 913 -0.75 24.76 2.74
C SER A 913 -0.22 25.98 1.98
N VAL A 914 0.94 25.85 1.33
CA VAL A 914 1.52 26.92 0.49
C VAL A 914 0.60 27.24 -0.68
N ILE A 915 0.18 26.23 -1.43
CA ILE A 915 -0.74 26.39 -2.58
C ILE A 915 -2.07 27.01 -2.13
N LEU A 916 -2.62 26.56 -0.99
CA LEU A 916 -3.85 27.12 -0.44
C LEU A 916 -3.70 28.62 -0.14
N ASN A 917 -2.61 29.02 0.50
CA ASN A 917 -2.36 30.41 0.86
C ASN A 917 -2.13 31.30 -0.38
N GLU A 918 -1.33 30.82 -1.35
CA GLU A 918 -1.05 31.54 -2.61
C GLU A 918 -2.33 31.81 -3.40
N LEU A 919 -3.21 30.80 -3.53
CA LEU A 919 -4.45 30.91 -4.29
C LEU A 919 -5.57 31.66 -3.56
N GLN A 920 -5.49 31.79 -2.23
CA GLN A 920 -6.39 32.66 -1.47
C GLN A 920 -5.98 34.14 -1.52
N ALA A 921 -4.69 34.42 -1.69
CA ALA A 921 -4.17 35.78 -1.82
C ALA A 921 -4.34 36.38 -3.23
N SER A 922 -4.49 35.54 -4.26
CA SER A 922 -4.68 35.92 -5.67
C SER A 922 -6.12 36.27 -6.04
#